data_AF-A0A7W0UI06-F1
#
_entry.id   AF-A0A7W0UI06-F1
#
_cell.length_a   1.000
_cell.length_b   1.000
_cell.length_c   1.000
_cell.angle_alpha   90.00
_cell.angle_beta   90.00
_cell.angle_gamma   90.00
#
_symmetry.space_group_name_H-M   'P 1'
#
loop_
_entity.id
_entity.type
_entity.pdbx_description
1 polymer ?
#
loop_
_entity_poly.entity_id
_entity_poly.type
_entity_poly.pdbx_seq_one_letter_code
_entity_poly.pdbx_strand_id
1 'polypeptide(L)'
;ATQGERIPFAKTYICPEAREEVARVLASGWVTTGPEVTGFERDFAAWLSVDHAVAVSSCTAAIELALRALKLRPGAKVLTSTMTFCGAVNAIIHAGLMPVLVDVNADTLMPDEATIADAARRAGSVDAMVVVHFGGHPAPVEEMAQAANLPLERVVEDAAHAIGTWVGEKPVGTISAATCFSFYATKNLPIGEGGMVTTGDSDLADAVRRNRLHGMSRDAWKRYLPGSGWRYEIHEPGLKANMTDVQAAIGRAQLLHLPEWQEKREGLVSRYDEMLAGVEGIETPPSPSSGRHAWHLYVVQVKPEFGPDRDAVMAALAERGVDCSVHFIPVHHQPYWRRLTESGIAASFPATGSTADQVFPQIISLPLYPSLTTGEVDRVSHELASLRSPTVRQAHQGNGSAQHDDRADQQSVDSNGGQADAVSVSYRDLTVTVDERFDGSSAKQARERDRKRWRARAQGNGKANSHAAPIRQVLIIGGAGYVGSVLVRKLLDRGYVVRVLDALMYGDEGIKDVLGRPGFDVVEADLRSLDSIMAASRHADAIVHLGGLVGDPACALDERLTLEINLESTRMLTKAARELGVQRFVFASSCSVYGASEEVAAEDSALEPVSLYARTKVESEQILLENHDNGFIPVALRFGSFYGLSPRPRFDLVVNLLAAKAIADGEITIFGGDQWRPFLHVEDGAEAIIRCLEVPQELVRGEIFNVGSDDHNYSLGGIGQLIAELIPGVQLSYQSQSSEEADYRVSFDKIRRVLNFTPSRSVWDGVLEIKAAIERGAVSDYHESRYSNYKALATGNAGESLRRLDGQSSIDDVETIEDDAESPSIVQSDGILPAPELDTPALDGPVVVDEMAVGQE
;
A
#
# COMPACT_ATOMS: atom_id res chain seq x y z
N ALA A 1 -30.29 -13.87 6.23
CA ALA A 1 -29.76 -13.42 7.53
C ALA A 1 -29.51 -11.93 7.39
N THR A 2 -30.03 -11.11 8.30
CA THR A 2 -29.78 -9.67 8.35
C THR A 2 -28.27 -9.43 8.32
N GLN A 3 -27.76 -8.71 7.31
CA GLN A 3 -26.39 -8.22 7.29
C GLN A 3 -26.23 -7.31 8.52
N GLY A 4 -25.66 -7.84 9.59
CA GLY A 4 -25.36 -7.04 10.77
C GLY A 4 -24.31 -5.99 10.42
N GLU A 5 -24.46 -4.79 10.97
CA GLU A 5 -23.52 -3.68 10.84
C GLU A 5 -22.07 -4.14 11.10
N ARG A 6 -21.11 -3.75 10.26
CA ARG A 6 -19.72 -4.22 10.35
C ARG A 6 -19.06 -3.70 11.63
N ILE A 7 -18.36 -4.57 12.37
CA ILE A 7 -17.60 -4.21 13.57
C ILE A 7 -16.12 -4.05 13.17
N PRO A 8 -15.61 -2.81 12.99
CA PRO A 8 -14.21 -2.59 12.65
C PRO A 8 -13.30 -2.97 13.82
N PHE A 9 -12.03 -3.29 13.55
CA PHE A 9 -11.04 -3.59 14.57
C PHE A 9 -10.77 -2.39 15.51
N ALA A 10 -10.69 -1.20 14.92
CA ALA A 10 -10.48 0.06 15.63
C ALA A 10 -11.32 1.16 15.01
N LYS A 11 -11.81 2.07 15.86
CA LYS A 11 -12.52 3.29 15.45
C LYS A 11 -11.92 4.48 16.20
N THR A 12 -11.33 5.41 15.46
CA THR A 12 -10.80 6.65 16.04
C THR A 12 -11.93 7.58 16.40
N TYR A 13 -11.95 8.05 17.64
CA TYR A 13 -12.90 9.04 18.12
C TYR A 13 -12.15 10.33 18.44
N ILE A 14 -12.60 11.44 17.86
CA ILE A 14 -12.13 12.80 18.16
C ILE A 14 -13.29 13.55 18.83
N CYS A 15 -13.09 13.94 20.10
CA CYS A 15 -14.11 14.64 20.88
C CYS A 15 -14.46 16.02 20.27
N PRO A 16 -15.68 16.53 20.48
CA PRO A 16 -16.08 17.85 19.98
C PRO A 16 -15.12 18.98 20.38
N GLU A 17 -14.66 18.98 21.63
CA GLU A 17 -13.73 19.96 22.19
C GLU A 17 -12.40 19.99 21.41
N ALA A 18 -11.91 18.83 21.00
CA ALA A 18 -10.71 18.75 20.16
C ALA A 18 -10.91 19.42 18.79
N ARG A 19 -12.11 19.31 18.20
CA ARG A 19 -12.43 19.92 16.90
C ARG A 19 -12.46 21.45 17.00
N GLU A 20 -13.05 21.96 18.07
CA GLU A 20 -13.12 23.40 18.37
C GLU A 20 -11.71 23.98 18.60
N GLU A 21 -10.89 23.30 19.41
CA GLU A 21 -9.52 23.74 19.68
C GLU A 21 -8.63 23.71 18.42
N VAL A 22 -8.78 22.70 17.56
CA VAL A 22 -8.09 22.67 16.26
C VAL A 22 -8.51 23.83 15.38
N ALA A 23 -9.81 24.13 15.28
CA ALA A 23 -10.29 25.27 14.50
C ALA A 23 -9.69 26.59 15.02
N ARG A 24 -9.60 26.76 16.34
CA ARG A 24 -8.95 27.92 16.98
C ARG A 24 -7.46 28.01 16.63
N VAL A 25 -6.72 26.90 16.69
CA VAL A 25 -5.30 26.87 16.34
C VAL A 25 -5.08 27.21 14.87
N LEU A 26 -5.88 26.63 13.97
CA LEU A 26 -5.81 26.93 12.54
C LEU A 26 -6.08 28.41 12.25
N ALA A 27 -7.09 28.99 12.90
CA ALA A 27 -7.41 30.42 12.77
C ALA A 27 -6.30 31.35 13.27
N SER A 28 -5.44 30.90 14.19
CA SER A 28 -4.31 31.69 14.69
C SER A 28 -3.16 31.87 13.69
N GLY A 29 -3.09 31.01 12.67
CA GLY A 29 -1.97 30.95 11.72
C GLY A 29 -0.70 30.27 12.26
N TRP A 30 -0.62 29.92 13.56
CA TRP A 30 0.50 29.18 14.14
C TRP A 30 0.19 27.69 14.28
N VAL A 31 0.52 26.93 13.24
CA VAL A 31 0.13 25.51 13.14
C VAL A 31 1.23 24.52 13.50
N THR A 32 2.45 24.98 13.80
CA THR A 32 3.58 24.12 14.20
C THR A 32 3.86 24.23 15.70
N THR A 33 4.97 23.70 16.21
CA THR A 33 5.30 23.75 17.64
C THR A 33 5.20 25.17 18.22
N GLY A 34 4.38 25.33 19.25
CA GLY A 34 4.09 26.60 19.89
C GLY A 34 3.46 26.40 21.29
N PRO A 35 2.55 27.31 21.71
CA PRO A 35 1.94 27.25 23.03
C PRO A 35 1.12 25.98 23.29
N GLU A 36 0.44 25.38 22.30
CA GLU A 36 -0.35 24.18 22.56
C GLU A 36 0.52 22.97 22.85
N VAL A 37 1.64 22.79 22.15
CA VAL A 37 2.62 21.75 22.47
C VAL A 37 3.14 21.91 23.90
N THR A 38 3.49 23.14 24.30
CA THR A 38 3.97 23.42 25.66
C THR A 38 2.88 23.12 26.70
N GLY A 39 1.63 23.45 26.38
CA GLY A 39 0.47 23.11 27.21
C GLY A 39 0.30 21.61 27.35
N PHE A 40 0.39 20.86 26.25
CA PHE A 40 0.23 19.41 26.26
C PHE A 40 1.34 18.70 27.05
N GLU A 41 2.58 19.13 26.90
CA GLU A 41 3.71 18.64 27.71
C GLU A 41 3.43 18.82 29.20
N ARG A 42 3.00 20.02 29.61
CA ARG A 42 2.68 20.30 31.03
C ARG A 42 1.50 19.46 31.52
N ASP A 43 0.42 19.42 30.75
CA ASP A 43 -0.82 18.74 31.14
C ASP A 43 -0.59 17.22 31.24
N PHE A 44 0.23 16.65 30.34
CA PHE A 44 0.62 15.24 30.37
C PHE A 44 1.58 14.90 31.51
N ALA A 45 2.58 15.76 31.77
CA ALA A 45 3.50 15.61 32.90
C ALA A 45 2.74 15.62 34.24
N ALA A 46 1.78 16.55 34.39
CA ALA A 46 0.90 16.60 35.55
C ALA A 46 0.02 15.34 35.67
N TRP A 47 -0.52 14.84 34.56
CA TRP A 47 -1.35 13.63 34.56
C TRP A 47 -0.60 12.38 35.04
N LEU A 48 0.67 12.21 34.63
CA LEU A 48 1.52 11.10 35.09
C LEU A 48 2.26 11.36 36.41
N SER A 49 2.22 12.58 36.93
CA SER A 49 3.04 13.03 38.06
C SER A 49 4.56 12.83 37.83
N VAL A 50 5.04 13.27 36.67
CA VAL A 50 6.46 13.23 36.27
C VAL A 50 7.00 14.65 36.08
N ASP A 51 8.32 14.81 36.23
CA ASP A 51 8.96 16.13 36.13
C ASP A 51 8.96 16.68 34.69
N HIS A 52 9.23 15.82 33.71
CA HIS A 52 9.34 16.22 32.31
C HIS A 52 8.50 15.35 31.39
N ALA A 53 7.78 16.01 30.48
CA ALA A 53 7.25 15.43 29.27
C ALA A 53 7.72 16.26 28.06
N VAL A 54 8.08 15.59 26.97
CA VAL A 54 8.59 16.22 25.74
C VAL A 54 7.86 15.63 24.54
N ALA A 55 7.06 16.45 23.87
CA ALA A 55 6.21 16.04 22.76
C ALA A 55 7.03 15.87 21.48
N VAL A 56 6.80 14.79 20.75
CA VAL A 56 7.51 14.46 19.52
C VAL A 56 6.55 13.95 18.45
N SER A 57 7.03 13.80 17.22
CA SER A 57 6.20 13.44 16.06
C SER A 57 5.65 12.02 16.10
N SER A 58 6.28 11.08 16.83
CA SER A 58 5.83 9.70 16.97
C SER A 58 6.53 8.99 18.14
N CYS A 59 6.01 7.84 18.58
CA CYS A 59 6.69 7.00 19.57
C CYS A 59 8.02 6.42 19.05
N THR A 60 8.12 6.13 17.75
CA THR A 60 9.38 5.74 17.11
C THR A 60 10.45 6.83 17.29
N ALA A 61 10.08 8.09 17.05
CA ALA A 61 10.99 9.22 17.27
C ALA A 61 11.29 9.42 18.76
N ALA A 62 10.32 9.18 19.64
CA ALA A 62 10.50 9.22 21.10
C ALA A 62 11.59 8.24 21.55
N ILE A 63 11.50 6.97 21.12
CA ILE A 63 12.47 5.91 21.44
C ILE A 63 13.84 6.27 20.87
N GLU A 64 13.92 6.73 19.62
CA GLU A 64 15.19 7.08 18.99
C GLU A 64 15.88 8.25 19.72
N LEU A 65 15.13 9.31 20.05
CA LEU A 65 15.67 10.47 20.76
C LEU A 65 16.07 10.14 22.19
N ALA A 66 15.30 9.29 22.89
CA ALA A 66 15.65 8.81 24.22
C ALA A 66 16.96 8.00 24.19
N LEU A 67 17.10 7.06 23.25
CA LEU A 67 18.32 6.26 23.09
C LEU A 67 19.55 7.11 22.73
N ARG A 68 19.39 8.13 21.87
CA ARG A 68 20.45 9.10 21.56
C ARG A 68 20.85 9.89 22.81
N ALA A 69 19.89 10.29 23.64
CA ALA A 69 20.13 11.04 24.87
C ALA A 69 20.86 10.23 25.95
N LEU A 70 20.79 8.88 25.92
CA LEU A 70 21.62 8.01 26.78
C LEU A 70 23.12 8.07 26.46
N LYS A 71 23.51 8.70 25.34
CA LYS A 71 24.90 8.90 24.89
C LYS A 71 25.72 7.59 24.87
N LEU A 72 25.07 6.52 24.42
CA LEU A 72 25.71 5.23 24.23
C LEU A 72 26.73 5.31 23.08
N ARG A 73 27.78 4.49 23.16
CA ARG A 73 28.75 4.36 22.06
C ARG A 73 28.06 3.78 20.82
N PRO A 74 28.44 4.19 19.59
CA PRO A 74 27.95 3.56 18.37
C PRO A 74 28.13 2.03 18.39
N GLY A 75 27.09 1.30 17.96
CA GLY A 75 27.05 -0.15 17.99
C GLY A 75 26.86 -0.78 19.37
N ALA A 76 26.60 0.02 20.42
CA ALA A 76 26.20 -0.51 21.72
C ALA A 76 24.94 -1.38 21.60
N LYS A 77 24.88 -2.44 22.40
CA LYS A 77 23.85 -3.48 22.29
C LYS A 77 22.63 -3.14 23.11
N VAL A 78 21.47 -3.16 22.47
CA VAL A 78 20.19 -2.81 23.08
C VAL A 78 19.25 -4.00 23.00
N LEU A 79 18.88 -4.56 24.14
CA LEU A 79 17.88 -5.64 24.20
C LEU A 79 16.50 -5.10 23.81
N THR A 80 15.71 -5.87 23.06
CA THR A 80 14.30 -5.55 22.81
C THR A 80 13.51 -6.81 22.44
N SER A 81 12.19 -6.80 22.67
CA SER A 81 11.33 -7.94 22.35
C SER A 81 11.31 -8.24 20.85
N THR A 82 11.25 -9.52 20.48
CA THR A 82 10.93 -9.90 19.10
C THR A 82 9.44 -9.74 18.77
N MET A 83 8.57 -9.80 19.78
CA MET A 83 7.13 -9.55 19.64
C MET A 83 6.83 -8.06 19.91
N THR A 84 7.25 -7.20 19.00
CA THR A 84 7.03 -5.74 19.09
C THR A 84 6.80 -5.13 17.71
N PHE A 85 6.34 -3.89 17.67
CA PHE A 85 6.23 -3.14 16.43
C PHE A 85 7.64 -2.81 15.89
N CYS A 86 7.85 -2.99 14.57
CA CYS A 86 9.16 -2.81 13.95
C CYS A 86 9.76 -1.40 14.14
N GLY A 87 8.92 -0.38 14.38
CA GLY A 87 9.35 0.98 14.71
C GLY A 87 10.28 1.04 15.92
N ALA A 88 10.04 0.27 16.98
CA ALA A 88 10.90 0.24 18.16
C ALA A 88 12.30 -0.28 17.84
N VAL A 89 12.40 -1.31 17.00
CA VAL A 89 13.68 -1.88 16.56
C VAL A 89 14.40 -0.95 15.58
N ASN A 90 13.65 -0.32 14.67
CA ASN A 90 14.22 0.67 13.75
C ASN A 90 14.77 1.90 14.50
N ALA A 91 14.12 2.35 15.58
CA ALA A 91 14.62 3.43 16.41
C ALA A 91 16.00 3.13 17.02
N ILE A 92 16.24 1.88 17.45
CA ILE A 92 17.56 1.43 17.93
C ILE A 92 18.61 1.56 16.80
N ILE A 93 18.27 1.09 15.60
CA ILE A 93 19.17 1.12 14.44
C ILE A 93 19.47 2.57 14.01
N HIS A 94 18.44 3.41 13.94
CA HIS A 94 18.57 4.82 13.54
C HIS A 94 19.37 5.63 14.56
N ALA A 95 19.30 5.27 15.85
CA ALA A 95 20.18 5.81 16.89
C ALA A 95 21.66 5.36 16.75
N GLY A 96 21.97 4.49 15.78
CA GLY A 96 23.32 3.96 15.55
C GLY A 96 23.70 2.84 16.52
N LEU A 97 22.72 2.17 17.10
CA LEU A 97 22.89 1.12 18.11
C LEU A 97 22.55 -0.27 17.52
N MET A 98 22.98 -1.33 18.18
CA MET A 98 22.78 -2.71 17.73
C MET A 98 21.61 -3.36 18.48
N PRO A 99 20.47 -3.64 17.82
CA PRO A 99 19.37 -4.36 18.45
C PRO A 99 19.74 -5.84 18.71
N VAL A 100 19.33 -6.32 19.87
CA VAL A 100 19.44 -7.71 20.32
C VAL A 100 18.04 -8.20 20.67
N LEU A 101 17.48 -9.08 19.83
CA LEU A 101 16.13 -9.57 20.04
C LEU A 101 16.06 -10.58 21.19
N VAL A 102 14.98 -10.45 21.97
CA VAL A 102 14.64 -11.28 23.12
C VAL A 102 13.36 -12.03 22.81
N ASP A 103 13.33 -13.32 23.16
CA ASP A 103 12.13 -14.15 23.04
C ASP A 103 11.11 -13.78 24.14
N VAL A 104 9.90 -14.30 24.03
CA VAL A 104 8.78 -13.93 24.89
C VAL A 104 8.29 -15.09 25.75
N ASN A 105 7.58 -14.74 26.81
CA ASN A 105 6.74 -15.64 27.57
C ASN A 105 5.43 -15.90 26.80
N ALA A 106 4.93 -17.14 26.84
CA ALA A 106 3.76 -17.53 26.06
C ALA A 106 2.46 -16.89 26.56
N ASP A 107 2.38 -16.54 27.84
CA ASP A 107 1.16 -16.04 28.46
C ASP A 107 1.02 -14.53 28.26
N THR A 108 2.09 -13.78 28.53
CA THR A 108 2.08 -12.30 28.48
C THR A 108 2.48 -11.74 27.12
N LEU A 109 3.10 -12.55 26.26
CA LEU A 109 3.70 -12.14 24.98
C LEU A 109 4.80 -11.07 25.12
N MET A 110 5.30 -10.85 26.34
CA MET A 110 6.44 -10.00 26.65
C MET A 110 7.64 -10.86 27.04
N PRO A 111 8.88 -10.35 26.97
CA PRO A 111 10.02 -11.00 27.60
C PRO A 111 9.78 -11.25 29.10
N ASP A 112 10.55 -12.16 29.68
CA ASP A 112 10.62 -12.35 31.14
C ASP A 112 12.08 -12.41 31.59
N GLU A 113 12.32 -12.56 32.90
CA GLU A 113 13.66 -12.66 33.47
C GLU A 113 14.52 -13.73 32.78
N ALA A 114 13.92 -14.88 32.46
CA ALA A 114 14.62 -16.01 31.87
C ALA A 114 15.01 -15.72 30.42
N THR A 115 14.09 -15.20 29.60
CA THR A 115 14.39 -14.86 28.21
C THR A 115 15.38 -13.71 28.10
N ILE A 116 15.29 -12.71 28.99
CA ILE A 116 16.24 -11.59 29.08
C ILE A 116 17.64 -12.09 29.47
N ALA A 117 17.74 -12.91 30.52
CA ALA A 117 19.03 -13.45 30.97
C ALA A 117 19.70 -14.32 29.89
N ASP A 118 18.92 -15.10 29.13
CA ASP A 118 19.44 -15.86 27.98
C ASP A 118 19.97 -14.92 26.89
N ALA A 119 19.18 -13.93 26.47
CA ALA A 119 19.57 -12.99 25.43
C ALA A 119 20.82 -12.19 25.82
N ALA A 120 20.90 -11.71 27.07
CA ALA A 120 22.06 -11.02 27.61
C ALA A 120 23.30 -11.93 27.61
N ARG A 121 23.16 -13.20 28.01
CA ARG A 121 24.26 -14.19 27.98
C ARG A 121 24.74 -14.46 26.56
N ARG A 122 23.83 -14.66 25.61
CA ARG A 122 24.16 -14.86 24.18
C ARG A 122 24.86 -13.65 23.58
N ALA A 123 24.45 -12.45 23.98
CA ALA A 123 25.09 -11.21 23.58
C ALA A 123 26.43 -10.95 24.30
N GLY A 124 26.70 -11.62 25.43
CA GLY A 124 27.90 -11.49 26.26
C GLY A 124 27.86 -10.28 27.19
N SER A 125 27.65 -9.08 26.64
CA SER A 125 27.39 -7.84 27.38
C SER A 125 26.38 -7.00 26.62
N VAL A 126 25.49 -6.34 27.36
CA VAL A 126 24.45 -5.43 26.85
C VAL A 126 24.62 -4.07 27.51
N ASP A 127 24.28 -3.01 26.78
CA ASP A 127 24.53 -1.62 27.20
C ASP A 127 23.22 -0.90 27.60
N ALA A 128 22.08 -1.33 27.06
CA ALA A 128 20.75 -0.79 27.37
C ALA A 128 19.63 -1.78 26.97
N MET A 129 18.38 -1.42 27.26
CA MET A 129 17.21 -2.16 26.77
C MET A 129 16.03 -1.24 26.43
N VAL A 130 15.20 -1.71 25.48
CA VAL A 130 13.87 -1.16 25.19
C VAL A 130 12.82 -2.19 25.60
N VAL A 131 12.04 -1.87 26.63
CA VAL A 131 11.00 -2.76 27.20
C VAL A 131 9.63 -2.39 26.66
N VAL A 132 8.90 -3.33 26.08
CA VAL A 132 7.55 -3.10 25.55
C VAL A 132 6.48 -3.52 26.55
N HIS A 133 5.50 -2.65 26.79
CA HIS A 133 4.29 -2.96 27.56
C HIS A 133 3.22 -3.51 26.60
N PHE A 134 3.39 -4.76 26.18
CA PHE A 134 2.59 -5.35 25.10
C PHE A 134 1.09 -5.35 25.44
N GLY A 135 0.24 -4.98 24.48
CA GLY A 135 -1.22 -4.84 24.68
C GLY A 135 -1.70 -3.80 25.70
N GLY A 136 -0.78 -3.13 26.41
CA GLY A 136 -1.06 -2.32 27.59
C GLY A 136 -0.84 -3.06 28.91
N HIS A 137 -0.30 -4.29 28.88
CA HIS A 137 0.06 -5.05 30.06
C HIS A 137 1.30 -4.47 30.73
N PRO A 138 1.31 -4.31 32.08
CA PRO A 138 2.49 -3.84 32.80
C PRO A 138 3.65 -4.84 32.70
N ALA A 139 4.74 -4.46 32.03
CA ALA A 139 5.97 -5.25 31.99
C ALA A 139 6.69 -5.20 33.35
N PRO A 140 7.32 -6.30 33.80
CA PRO A 140 8.17 -6.35 34.99
C PRO A 140 9.56 -5.73 34.71
N VAL A 141 9.59 -4.40 34.55
CA VAL A 141 10.76 -3.65 34.07
C VAL A 141 11.97 -3.81 35.00
N GLU A 142 11.78 -3.75 36.32
CA GLU A 142 12.85 -3.85 37.30
C GLU A 142 13.49 -5.24 37.27
N GLU A 143 12.67 -6.29 37.21
CA GLU A 143 13.13 -7.68 37.16
C GLU A 143 13.86 -7.98 35.84
N MET A 144 13.36 -7.47 34.70
CA MET A 144 14.05 -7.56 33.42
C MET A 144 15.40 -6.82 33.46
N ALA A 145 15.45 -5.61 34.01
CA ALA A 145 16.68 -4.83 34.15
C ALA A 145 17.72 -5.58 34.99
N GLN A 146 17.28 -6.15 36.13
CA GLN A 146 18.12 -6.96 37.00
C GLN A 146 18.64 -8.21 36.27
N ALA A 147 17.80 -8.92 35.52
CA ALA A 147 18.18 -10.12 34.76
C ALA A 147 19.23 -9.81 33.67
N ALA A 148 19.21 -8.60 33.10
CA ALA A 148 20.21 -8.12 32.14
C ALA A 148 21.45 -7.50 32.81
N ASN A 149 21.47 -7.38 34.15
CA ASN A 149 22.46 -6.62 34.92
C ASN A 149 22.59 -5.16 34.43
N LEU A 150 21.46 -4.52 34.17
CA LEU A 150 21.36 -3.12 33.77
C LEU A 150 20.70 -2.30 34.89
N PRO A 151 21.18 -1.07 35.16
CA PRO A 151 20.47 -0.15 36.02
C PRO A 151 19.30 0.50 35.24
N LEU A 152 18.29 1.03 35.93
CA LEU A 152 17.08 1.57 35.30
C LEU A 152 17.36 2.79 34.39
N GLU A 153 18.44 3.51 34.63
CA GLU A 153 18.94 4.62 33.80
C GLU A 153 19.47 4.16 32.43
N ARG A 154 19.51 2.84 32.17
CA ARG A 154 19.81 2.23 30.87
C ARG A 154 18.58 1.58 30.22
N VAL A 155 17.39 1.83 30.75
CA VAL A 155 16.12 1.30 30.25
C VAL A 155 15.33 2.42 29.58
N VAL A 156 14.80 2.14 28.38
CA VAL A 156 13.77 2.94 27.73
C VAL A 156 12.50 2.11 27.65
N GLU A 157 11.39 2.61 28.16
CA GLU A 157 10.09 1.92 28.08
C GLU A 157 9.38 2.33 26.77
N ASP A 158 9.01 1.34 25.95
CA ASP A 158 8.04 1.49 24.85
C ASP A 158 6.62 1.30 25.42
N ALA A 159 6.05 2.43 25.85
CA ALA A 159 4.70 2.55 26.37
C ALA A 159 3.68 2.95 25.29
N ALA A 160 3.95 2.63 24.01
CA ALA A 160 3.03 2.91 22.90
C ALA A 160 1.61 2.38 23.14
N HIS A 161 1.46 1.31 23.91
CA HIS A 161 0.19 0.67 24.26
C HIS A 161 -0.25 0.91 25.72
N ALA A 162 0.56 1.60 26.52
CA ALA A 162 0.48 1.57 27.98
C ALA A 162 0.10 2.91 28.64
N ILE A 163 -0.44 3.85 27.86
CA ILE A 163 -1.09 5.00 28.48
C ILE A 163 -2.32 4.52 29.26
N GLY A 164 -2.31 4.74 30.58
CA GLY A 164 -3.32 4.22 31.50
C GLY A 164 -2.91 2.92 32.22
N THR A 165 -1.73 2.37 31.94
CA THR A 165 -1.17 1.21 32.64
C THR A 165 -0.55 1.61 33.96
N TRP A 166 -0.73 0.78 34.99
CA TRP A 166 -0.12 0.93 36.31
C TRP A 166 0.63 -0.34 36.68
N VAL A 167 1.81 -0.17 37.28
CA VAL A 167 2.60 -1.23 37.92
C VAL A 167 2.46 -1.04 39.42
N GLY A 168 1.69 -1.92 40.08
CA GLY A 168 1.25 -1.67 41.46
C GLY A 168 0.51 -0.34 41.58
N GLU A 169 1.02 0.57 42.42
CA GLU A 169 0.44 1.90 42.65
C GLU A 169 1.07 3.01 41.80
N LYS A 170 1.98 2.69 40.88
CA LYS A 170 2.66 3.68 40.04
C LYS A 170 2.21 3.59 38.58
N PRO A 171 1.96 4.70 37.88
CA PRO A 171 1.72 4.65 36.45
C PRO A 171 3.02 4.31 35.70
N VAL A 172 2.89 3.58 34.59
CA VAL A 172 3.97 3.43 33.60
C VAL A 172 4.39 4.81 33.15
N GLY A 173 5.70 5.09 33.11
CA GLY A 173 6.22 6.44 32.86
C GLY A 173 7.22 6.99 33.86
N THR A 174 7.47 6.29 34.96
CA THR A 174 8.00 6.91 36.20
C THR A 174 9.32 6.33 36.73
N ILE A 175 9.81 5.21 36.21
CA ILE A 175 10.92 4.46 36.83
C ILE A 175 12.18 4.32 35.97
N SER A 176 12.06 4.36 34.64
CA SER A 176 13.19 4.19 33.73
C SER A 176 13.85 5.51 33.33
N ALA A 177 14.96 5.44 32.58
CA ALA A 177 15.61 6.63 32.02
C ALA A 177 14.64 7.47 31.19
N ALA A 178 13.81 6.82 30.40
CA ALA A 178 12.76 7.45 29.62
C ALA A 178 11.61 6.48 29.34
N THR A 179 10.40 7.01 29.23
CA THR A 179 9.23 6.26 28.77
C THR A 179 8.61 6.95 27.56
N CYS A 180 8.34 6.18 26.52
CA CYS A 180 7.94 6.66 25.21
C CYS A 180 6.48 6.27 24.93
N PHE A 181 5.61 7.26 24.72
CA PHE A 181 4.20 7.05 24.45
C PHE A 181 3.87 7.30 22.98
N SER A 182 2.81 6.64 22.48
CA SER A 182 2.27 6.82 21.15
C SER A 182 0.87 7.43 21.22
N PHE A 183 0.61 8.36 20.30
CA PHE A 183 -0.71 8.97 20.10
C PHE A 183 -1.21 8.72 18.67
N TYR A 184 -0.75 7.63 18.05
CA TYR A 184 -1.21 7.20 16.74
C TYR A 184 -2.74 6.99 16.73
N ALA A 185 -3.37 7.09 15.57
CA ALA A 185 -4.83 7.11 15.40
C ALA A 185 -5.60 5.95 16.06
N THR A 186 -4.96 4.81 16.32
CA THR A 186 -5.58 3.66 16.98
C THR A 186 -5.32 3.57 18.49
N LYS A 187 -4.44 4.40 19.06
CA LYS A 187 -4.05 4.33 20.47
C LYS A 187 -5.18 4.80 21.40
N ASN A 188 -5.03 4.51 22.69
CA ASN A 188 -6.03 4.88 23.69
C ASN A 188 -6.22 6.40 23.82
N LEU A 189 -5.22 7.18 23.42
CA LEU A 189 -5.30 8.64 23.26
C LEU A 189 -4.91 9.02 21.81
N PRO A 190 -5.85 8.96 20.85
CA PRO A 190 -5.52 9.05 19.43
C PRO A 190 -5.52 10.49 18.90
N ILE A 191 -4.39 11.03 18.43
CA ILE A 191 -4.31 12.42 17.91
C ILE A 191 -3.97 12.48 16.41
N GLY A 192 -4.16 11.37 15.70
CA GLY A 192 -3.67 11.15 14.35
C GLY A 192 -2.25 10.59 14.37
N GLU A 193 -1.26 11.47 14.54
CA GLU A 193 0.16 11.12 14.68
C GLU A 193 0.77 11.87 15.86
N GLY A 194 1.64 11.22 16.63
CA GLY A 194 2.33 11.86 17.75
C GLY A 194 2.97 10.89 18.73
N GLY A 195 3.84 11.43 19.57
CA GLY A 195 4.39 10.73 20.72
C GLY A 195 4.85 11.67 21.83
N MET A 196 5.25 11.09 22.95
CA MET A 196 5.77 11.81 24.11
C MET A 196 6.93 11.02 24.71
N VAL A 197 7.98 11.71 25.14
CA VAL A 197 9.00 11.16 26.06
C VAL A 197 8.73 11.72 27.44
N THR A 198 8.62 10.86 28.45
CA THR A 198 8.65 11.27 29.86
C THR A 198 9.94 10.82 30.53
N THR A 199 10.42 11.61 31.49
CA THR A 199 11.64 11.30 32.24
C THR A 199 11.70 12.15 33.51
N GLY A 200 12.40 11.65 34.54
CA GLY A 200 12.84 12.44 35.69
C GLY A 200 14.17 13.17 35.46
N ASP A 201 14.90 12.84 34.38
CA ASP A 201 16.20 13.42 34.07
C ASP A 201 16.05 14.70 33.22
N SER A 202 16.41 15.84 33.82
CA SER A 202 16.34 17.14 33.16
C SER A 202 17.31 17.26 31.97
N ASP A 203 18.49 16.65 32.05
CA ASP A 203 19.49 16.68 30.98
C ASP A 203 19.00 15.85 29.78
N LEU A 204 18.36 14.71 30.04
CA LEU A 204 17.72 13.89 29.01
C LEU A 204 16.56 14.65 28.36
N ALA A 205 15.66 15.25 29.14
CA ALA A 205 14.55 16.03 28.62
C ALA A 205 15.02 17.18 27.71
N ASP A 206 16.05 17.92 28.15
CA ASP A 206 16.61 19.01 27.36
C ASP A 206 17.33 18.53 26.10
N ALA A 207 18.01 17.38 26.16
CA ALA A 207 18.56 16.74 24.97
C ALA A 207 17.47 16.37 23.97
N VAL A 208 16.35 15.79 24.40
CA VAL A 208 15.22 15.45 23.52
C VAL A 208 14.59 16.72 22.94
N ARG A 209 14.37 17.77 23.73
CA ARG A 209 13.80 19.06 23.25
C ARG A 209 14.66 19.71 22.18
N ARG A 210 15.99 19.71 22.32
CA ARG A 210 16.90 20.22 21.29
C ARG A 210 16.90 19.31 20.06
N ASN A 211 17.02 18.01 20.25
CA ASN A 211 17.21 17.06 19.15
C ASN A 211 15.95 16.74 18.36
N ARG A 212 14.74 16.97 18.89
CA ARG A 212 13.51 16.89 18.06
C ARG A 212 13.44 17.98 16.98
N LEU A 213 14.27 19.02 17.09
CA LEU A 213 14.28 20.16 16.17
C LEU A 213 15.72 20.52 15.74
N HIS A 214 16.36 19.57 15.05
CA HIS A 214 17.68 19.70 14.41
C HIS A 214 18.87 19.95 15.35
N GLY A 215 18.71 19.80 16.67
CA GLY A 215 19.77 20.10 17.64
C GLY A 215 20.02 21.60 17.83
N MET A 216 19.03 22.42 17.49
CA MET A 216 19.10 23.88 17.65
C MET A 216 19.00 24.29 19.12
N SER A 217 19.84 25.25 19.53
CA SER A 217 19.82 25.84 20.89
C SER A 217 18.56 26.66 21.20
N ARG A 218 17.81 27.11 20.18
CA ARG A 218 16.57 27.91 20.35
C ARG A 218 15.49 27.49 19.35
N ASP A 219 14.29 27.19 19.86
CA ASP A 219 13.11 26.85 19.06
C ASP A 219 12.61 28.02 18.20
N ALA A 220 11.97 27.71 17.07
CA ALA A 220 11.45 28.71 16.13
C ALA A 220 10.48 29.71 16.79
N TRP A 221 9.53 29.25 17.61
CA TRP A 221 8.60 30.11 18.35
C TRP A 221 9.34 31.16 19.18
N LYS A 222 10.37 30.75 19.94
CA LYS A 222 11.16 31.64 20.78
C LYS A 222 12.04 32.61 19.99
N ARG A 223 12.29 32.38 18.69
CA ARG A 223 13.07 33.26 17.80
C ARG A 223 12.26 34.42 17.23
N TYR A 224 10.93 34.27 17.11
CA TYR A 224 10.06 35.28 16.50
C TYR A 224 9.20 36.06 17.52
N LEU A 225 9.39 35.83 18.82
CA LEU A 225 8.80 36.68 19.86
C LEU A 225 9.39 38.10 19.82
N PRO A 226 8.61 39.14 20.17
CA PRO A 226 9.11 40.51 20.27
C PRO A 226 10.33 40.60 21.21
N GLY A 227 11.46 41.12 20.71
CA GLY A 227 12.71 41.23 21.47
C GLY A 227 13.65 40.01 21.38
N SER A 228 13.26 38.95 20.68
CA SER A 228 14.12 37.79 20.44
C SER A 228 15.05 37.97 19.24
N GLY A 229 16.27 37.42 19.34
CA GLY A 229 17.24 37.40 18.23
C GLY A 229 17.05 36.19 17.31
N TRP A 230 17.28 36.38 16.01
CA TRP A 230 17.21 35.33 14.99
C TRP A 230 18.30 34.26 15.10
N ARG A 231 19.40 34.55 15.82
CA ARG A 231 20.58 33.67 15.95
C ARG A 231 20.29 32.43 16.77
N TYR A 232 20.77 31.29 16.28
CA TYR A 232 20.82 30.02 16.97
C TYR A 232 22.09 29.26 16.58
N GLU A 233 22.49 28.33 17.44
CA GLU A 233 23.59 27.40 17.23
C GLU A 233 23.03 25.97 17.10
N ILE A 234 23.74 25.12 16.35
CA ILE A 234 23.47 23.69 16.24
C ILE A 234 24.60 22.97 16.98
N HIS A 235 24.28 22.31 18.10
CA HIS A 235 25.30 21.64 18.92
C HIS A 235 25.56 20.19 18.49
N GLU A 236 24.57 19.56 17.85
CA GLU A 236 24.61 18.16 17.41
C GLU A 236 23.57 17.91 16.30
N PRO A 237 23.74 16.89 15.44
CA PRO A 237 22.80 16.60 14.36
C PRO A 237 21.52 15.94 14.89
N GLY A 238 20.54 16.77 15.23
CA GLY A 238 19.19 16.33 15.63
C GLY A 238 18.26 15.96 14.46
N LEU A 239 17.06 15.51 14.79
CA LEU A 239 15.99 15.10 13.87
C LEU A 239 15.01 16.24 13.59
N LYS A 240 14.13 16.04 12.60
CA LYS A 240 12.88 16.81 12.45
C LYS A 240 11.72 15.97 12.99
N ALA A 241 11.49 16.05 14.29
CA ALA A 241 10.57 15.18 15.02
C ALA A 241 9.71 15.95 16.03
N ASN A 242 9.44 17.23 15.79
CA ASN A 242 8.61 18.05 16.67
C ASN A 242 7.11 17.81 16.42
N MET A 243 6.31 17.82 17.49
CA MET A 243 4.84 17.83 17.42
C MET A 243 4.32 19.21 16.99
N THR A 244 3.16 19.25 16.34
CA THR A 244 2.49 20.50 15.97
C THR A 244 1.48 20.97 17.02
N ASP A 245 1.18 22.28 17.06
CA ASP A 245 0.12 22.79 17.95
C ASP A 245 -1.26 22.23 17.59
N VAL A 246 -1.48 21.87 16.33
CA VAL A 246 -2.71 21.19 15.90
C VAL A 246 -2.85 19.82 16.58
N GLN A 247 -1.79 19.00 16.56
CA GLN A 247 -1.79 17.69 17.23
C GLN A 247 -1.90 17.84 18.76
N ALA A 248 -1.18 18.81 19.32
CA ALA A 248 -1.20 19.06 20.75
C ALA A 248 -2.58 19.53 21.25
N ALA A 249 -3.29 20.38 20.49
CA ALA A 249 -4.65 20.79 20.82
C ALA A 249 -5.61 19.59 20.93
N ILE A 250 -5.54 18.65 19.98
CA ILE A 250 -6.31 17.39 20.04
C ILE A 250 -5.91 16.60 21.30
N GLY A 251 -4.61 16.44 21.54
CA GLY A 251 -4.09 15.69 22.69
C GLY A 251 -4.57 16.24 24.03
N ARG A 252 -4.55 17.56 24.21
CA ARG A 252 -5.01 18.23 25.43
C ARG A 252 -6.50 18.00 25.68
N ALA A 253 -7.33 18.21 24.65
CA ALA A 253 -8.77 18.01 24.76
C ALA A 253 -9.12 16.55 25.08
N GLN A 254 -8.50 15.59 24.40
CA GLN A 254 -8.80 14.17 24.62
C GLN A 254 -8.23 13.62 25.93
N LEU A 255 -7.13 14.17 26.46
CA LEU A 255 -6.54 13.72 27.72
C LEU A 255 -7.56 13.79 28.87
N LEU A 256 -8.51 14.73 28.80
CA LEU A 256 -9.61 14.88 29.76
C LEU A 256 -10.58 13.69 29.77
N HIS A 257 -10.76 13.01 28.63
CA HIS A 257 -11.68 11.88 28.48
C HIS A 257 -11.02 10.51 28.70
N LEU A 258 -9.69 10.47 28.76
CA LEU A 258 -8.94 9.22 28.88
C LEU A 258 -9.37 8.35 30.08
N PRO A 259 -9.63 8.89 31.29
CA PRO A 259 -10.12 8.07 32.42
C PRO A 259 -11.45 7.35 32.12
N GLU A 260 -12.40 8.06 31.51
CA GLU A 260 -13.71 7.50 31.12
C GLU A 260 -13.54 6.41 30.05
N TRP A 261 -12.66 6.65 29.06
CA TRP A 261 -12.38 5.67 28.01
C TRP A 261 -11.69 4.41 28.54
N GLN A 262 -10.84 4.56 29.54
CA GLN A 262 -10.20 3.45 30.22
C GLN A 262 -11.25 2.59 30.96
N GLU A 263 -12.18 3.20 31.70
CA GLU A 263 -13.28 2.48 32.37
C GLU A 263 -14.18 1.74 31.37
N LYS A 264 -14.50 2.37 30.23
CA LYS A 264 -15.26 1.73 29.15
C LYS A 264 -14.56 0.48 28.61
N ARG A 265 -13.25 0.57 28.34
CA ARG A 265 -12.45 -0.58 27.89
C ARG A 265 -12.46 -1.71 28.90
N GLU A 266 -12.33 -1.42 30.19
CA GLU A 266 -12.38 -2.42 31.27
C GLU A 266 -13.73 -3.13 31.34
N GLY A 267 -14.83 -2.40 31.15
CA GLY A 267 -16.17 -2.98 31.05
C GLY A 267 -16.30 -3.93 29.86
N LEU A 268 -15.79 -3.55 28.68
CA LEU A 268 -15.80 -4.39 27.48
C LEU A 268 -14.93 -5.63 27.63
N VAL A 269 -13.76 -5.51 28.24
CA VAL A 269 -12.86 -6.63 28.53
C VAL A 269 -13.51 -7.61 29.50
N SER A 270 -14.11 -7.12 30.58
CA SER A 270 -14.85 -7.97 31.53
C SER A 270 -15.94 -8.78 30.82
N ARG A 271 -16.59 -8.18 29.81
CA ARG A 271 -17.59 -8.86 29.00
C ARG A 271 -16.99 -9.89 28.05
N TYR A 272 -15.86 -9.59 27.41
CA TYR A 272 -15.13 -10.59 26.61
C TYR A 272 -14.69 -11.78 27.47
N ASP A 273 -14.12 -11.53 28.64
CA ASP A 273 -13.67 -12.58 29.57
C ASP A 273 -14.85 -13.48 29.98
N GLU A 274 -16.00 -12.88 30.33
CA GLU A 274 -17.22 -13.63 30.66
C GLU A 274 -17.68 -14.52 29.50
N MET A 275 -17.72 -13.98 28.29
CA MET A 275 -18.23 -14.67 27.10
C MET A 275 -17.27 -15.76 26.59
N LEU A 276 -15.96 -15.58 26.77
CA LEU A 276 -14.93 -16.47 26.23
C LEU A 276 -14.41 -17.50 27.25
N ALA A 277 -14.65 -17.33 28.56
CA ALA A 277 -14.16 -18.24 29.60
C ALA A 277 -14.53 -19.73 29.39
N GLY A 278 -15.64 -20.02 28.70
CA GLY A 278 -16.11 -21.37 28.43
C GLY A 278 -15.75 -21.93 27.04
N VAL A 279 -15.03 -21.16 26.21
CA VAL A 279 -14.75 -21.54 24.83
C VAL A 279 -13.46 -22.35 24.77
N GLU A 280 -13.58 -23.68 24.78
CA GLU A 280 -12.42 -24.59 24.69
C GLU A 280 -11.58 -24.29 23.45
N GLY A 281 -10.27 -24.09 23.66
CA GLY A 281 -9.32 -23.75 22.61
C GLY A 281 -9.09 -22.24 22.41
N ILE A 282 -9.77 -21.38 23.18
CA ILE A 282 -9.47 -19.93 23.22
C ILE A 282 -8.85 -19.60 24.59
N GLU A 283 -7.66 -19.00 24.58
CA GLU A 283 -7.07 -18.39 25.77
C GLU A 283 -7.19 -16.87 25.69
N THR A 284 -7.69 -16.25 26.76
CA THR A 284 -7.79 -14.79 26.89
C THR A 284 -6.51 -14.20 27.46
N PRO A 285 -6.24 -12.89 27.23
CA PRO A 285 -5.07 -12.24 27.82
C PRO A 285 -5.09 -12.35 29.36
N PRO A 286 -3.93 -12.58 30.01
CA PRO A 286 -3.88 -12.63 31.46
C PRO A 286 -4.16 -11.24 32.05
N SER A 287 -4.90 -11.23 33.16
CA SER A 287 -4.97 -10.06 34.04
C SER A 287 -3.65 -9.88 34.80
N PRO A 288 -3.17 -8.64 34.99
CA PRO A 288 -1.94 -8.42 35.75
C PRO A 288 -2.14 -8.81 37.22
N SER A 289 -1.10 -9.38 37.84
CA SER A 289 -1.11 -9.77 39.26
C SER A 289 -1.17 -8.57 40.22
N SER A 290 -0.74 -7.40 39.76
CA SER A 290 -0.83 -6.12 40.46
C SER A 290 -0.89 -4.95 39.46
N GLY A 291 -1.47 -3.82 39.87
CA GLY A 291 -1.61 -2.64 39.02
C GLY A 291 -2.82 -2.68 38.10
N ARG A 292 -2.71 -2.05 36.93
CA ARG A 292 -3.81 -1.82 35.98
C ARG A 292 -3.32 -2.01 34.55
N HIS A 293 -4.11 -2.71 33.74
CA HIS A 293 -3.86 -2.91 32.32
C HIS A 293 -4.54 -1.81 31.49
N ALA A 294 -3.85 -1.18 30.53
CA ALA A 294 -4.46 -0.11 29.71
C ALA A 294 -5.49 -0.62 28.70
N TRP A 295 -5.50 -1.93 28.42
CA TRP A 295 -6.42 -2.60 27.51
C TRP A 295 -6.47 -1.90 26.14
N HIS A 296 -5.27 -1.65 25.59
CA HIS A 296 -5.15 -1.15 24.24
C HIS A 296 -5.55 -2.24 23.24
N LEU A 297 -5.11 -3.46 23.48
CA LEU A 297 -5.46 -4.64 22.69
C LEU A 297 -6.08 -5.72 23.58
N TYR A 298 -7.03 -6.45 23.01
CA TYR A 298 -7.51 -7.71 23.57
C TYR A 298 -7.05 -8.86 22.66
N VAL A 299 -5.92 -9.47 23.03
CA VAL A 299 -5.22 -10.47 22.21
C VAL A 299 -5.50 -11.87 22.73
N VAL A 300 -6.36 -12.61 22.04
CA VAL A 300 -6.65 -14.02 22.37
C VAL A 300 -5.68 -14.95 21.64
N GLN A 301 -5.48 -16.16 22.16
CA GLN A 301 -4.75 -17.23 21.47
C GLN A 301 -5.72 -18.35 21.08
N VAL A 302 -5.72 -18.70 19.79
CA VAL A 302 -6.45 -19.84 19.22
C VAL A 302 -5.55 -21.07 19.29
N LYS A 303 -5.87 -21.98 20.21
CA LYS A 303 -5.13 -23.22 20.44
C LYS A 303 -5.56 -24.33 19.48
N PRO A 304 -4.72 -25.36 19.26
CA PRO A 304 -5.05 -26.48 18.39
C PRO A 304 -6.38 -27.19 18.74
N GLU A 305 -6.79 -27.18 20.00
CA GLU A 305 -8.03 -27.79 20.48
C GLU A 305 -9.29 -27.05 19.99
N PHE A 306 -9.15 -25.81 19.51
CA PHE A 306 -10.25 -25.04 18.94
C PHE A 306 -10.77 -25.63 17.62
N GLY A 307 -9.89 -26.29 16.85
CA GLY A 307 -10.18 -26.90 15.56
C GLY A 307 -9.53 -26.17 14.38
N PRO A 308 -10.11 -25.07 13.87
CA PRO A 308 -9.49 -24.26 12.83
C PRO A 308 -8.28 -23.46 13.36
N ASP A 309 -7.30 -23.23 12.49
CA ASP A 309 -6.17 -22.35 12.81
C ASP A 309 -6.57 -20.87 12.83
N ARG A 310 -5.67 -20.02 13.34
CA ARG A 310 -5.88 -18.59 13.52
C ARG A 310 -6.27 -17.87 12.23
N ASP A 311 -5.61 -18.17 11.11
CA ASP A 311 -5.87 -17.49 9.83
C ASP A 311 -7.26 -17.86 9.29
N ALA A 312 -7.66 -19.13 9.43
CA ALA A 312 -9.01 -19.58 9.08
C ALA A 312 -10.08 -18.94 9.99
N VAL A 313 -9.82 -18.80 11.30
CA VAL A 313 -10.71 -18.11 12.23
C VAL A 313 -10.88 -16.64 11.85
N MET A 314 -9.79 -15.93 11.56
CA MET A 314 -9.84 -14.53 11.16
C MET A 314 -10.60 -14.33 9.84
N ALA A 315 -10.38 -15.19 8.84
CA ALA A 315 -11.10 -15.13 7.57
C ALA A 315 -12.61 -15.31 7.77
N ALA A 316 -13.01 -16.28 8.61
CA ALA A 316 -14.43 -16.53 8.89
C ALA A 316 -15.08 -15.40 9.71
N LEU A 317 -14.37 -14.81 10.68
CA LEU A 317 -14.84 -13.63 11.40
C LEU A 317 -15.04 -12.43 10.45
N ALA A 318 -14.13 -12.23 9.50
CA ALA A 318 -14.26 -11.17 8.49
C ALA A 318 -15.49 -11.38 7.59
N GLU A 319 -15.75 -12.61 7.13
CA GLU A 319 -16.98 -12.95 6.39
C GLU A 319 -18.26 -12.68 7.21
N ARG A 320 -18.17 -12.76 8.54
CA ARG A 320 -19.24 -12.46 9.50
C ARG A 320 -19.28 -10.99 9.92
N GLY A 321 -18.48 -10.13 9.28
CA GLY A 321 -18.46 -8.69 9.49
C GLY A 321 -17.72 -8.23 10.75
N VAL A 322 -16.80 -9.05 11.28
CA VAL A 322 -15.92 -8.72 12.41
C VAL A 322 -14.48 -8.60 11.93
N ASP A 323 -13.95 -7.38 11.92
CA ASP A 323 -12.56 -7.14 11.55
C ASP A 323 -11.62 -7.43 12.73
N CYS A 324 -10.60 -8.25 12.52
CA CYS A 324 -9.57 -8.56 13.51
C CYS A 324 -8.19 -8.12 13.01
N SER A 325 -7.20 -8.14 13.90
CA SER A 325 -5.80 -7.86 13.57
C SER A 325 -4.84 -8.85 14.24
N VAL A 326 -3.55 -8.74 13.98
CA VAL A 326 -2.49 -9.56 14.58
C VAL A 326 -1.37 -8.65 15.06
N HIS A 327 -1.04 -8.74 16.34
CA HIS A 327 0.02 -7.96 16.98
C HIS A 327 0.98 -8.94 17.66
N PHE A 328 2.14 -9.27 17.10
CA PHE A 328 2.72 -8.81 15.83
C PHE A 328 3.29 -10.00 15.06
N ILE A 329 3.61 -9.81 13.78
CA ILE A 329 4.57 -10.70 13.12
C ILE A 329 5.92 -10.51 13.83
N PRO A 330 6.54 -11.55 14.42
CA PRO A 330 7.79 -11.42 15.14
C PRO A 330 8.86 -10.74 14.28
N VAL A 331 9.61 -9.79 14.86
CA VAL A 331 10.61 -9.00 14.13
C VAL A 331 11.63 -9.90 13.47
N HIS A 332 11.98 -11.03 14.09
CA HIS A 332 12.95 -11.97 13.53
C HIS A 332 12.45 -12.75 12.30
N HIS A 333 11.13 -12.74 12.02
CA HIS A 333 10.56 -13.25 10.76
C HIS A 333 10.69 -12.26 9.60
N GLN A 334 10.92 -10.98 9.91
CA GLN A 334 10.91 -9.93 8.91
C GLN A 334 12.11 -10.07 7.95
N PRO A 335 11.90 -9.97 6.62
CA PRO A 335 12.97 -10.07 5.64
C PRO A 335 14.08 -9.03 5.84
N TYR A 336 13.74 -7.84 6.33
CA TYR A 336 14.73 -6.81 6.64
C TYR A 336 15.62 -7.20 7.81
N TRP A 337 15.07 -7.82 8.85
CA TRP A 337 15.86 -8.28 10.01
C TRP A 337 16.92 -9.31 9.61
N ARG A 338 16.54 -10.28 8.77
CA ARG A 338 17.50 -11.28 8.25
C ARG A 338 18.72 -10.61 7.60
N ARG A 339 18.49 -9.60 6.74
CA ARG A 339 19.57 -8.82 6.11
C ARG A 339 20.43 -8.07 7.12
N LEU A 340 19.84 -7.52 8.19
CA LEU A 340 20.58 -6.83 9.26
C LEU A 340 21.46 -7.78 10.07
N THR A 341 20.99 -9.01 10.31
CA THR A 341 21.82 -10.03 10.99
C THR A 341 22.96 -10.51 10.09
N GLU A 342 22.72 -10.67 8.79
CA GLU A 342 23.75 -11.04 7.80
C GLU A 342 24.82 -9.94 7.63
N SER A 343 24.44 -8.66 7.76
CA SER A 343 25.36 -7.52 7.69
C SER A 343 26.05 -7.19 9.02
N GLY A 344 25.69 -7.87 10.11
CA GLY A 344 26.22 -7.61 11.45
C GLY A 344 25.72 -6.32 12.10
N ILE A 345 24.68 -5.68 11.54
CA ILE A 345 24.01 -4.50 12.12
C ILE A 345 23.09 -4.90 13.28
N ALA A 346 22.64 -6.16 13.29
CA ALA A 346 21.80 -6.75 14.32
C ALA A 346 22.40 -8.06 14.85
N ALA A 347 22.12 -8.40 16.11
CA ALA A 347 22.55 -9.67 16.68
C ALA A 347 21.71 -10.86 16.19
N SER A 348 22.33 -12.04 16.08
CA SER A 348 21.63 -13.27 15.73
C SER A 348 20.57 -13.66 16.78
N PHE A 349 19.42 -14.12 16.29
CA PHE A 349 18.31 -14.62 17.10
C PHE A 349 18.10 -16.12 16.83
N PRO A 350 17.97 -16.97 17.86
CA PRO A 350 17.74 -18.40 17.68
C PRO A 350 16.29 -18.62 17.23
N ALA A 351 16.08 -18.67 15.92
CA ALA A 351 14.73 -18.83 15.36
C ALA A 351 14.10 -20.21 15.67
N THR A 352 14.88 -21.30 15.66
CA THR A 352 14.33 -22.64 15.88
C THR A 352 13.90 -22.86 17.33
N GLY A 353 12.60 -23.05 17.55
CA GLY A 353 12.03 -23.42 18.85
C GLY A 353 11.75 -22.23 19.77
N SER A 354 11.77 -20.99 19.26
CA SER A 354 11.38 -19.81 20.04
C SER A 354 9.91 -19.90 20.48
N THR A 355 9.58 -19.30 21.62
CA THR A 355 8.19 -19.19 22.08
C THR A 355 7.40 -18.26 21.16
N ALA A 356 8.03 -17.19 20.66
CA ALA A 356 7.43 -16.29 19.68
C ALA A 356 6.92 -17.03 18.43
N ASP A 357 7.67 -18.02 17.90
CA ASP A 357 7.26 -18.83 16.75
C ASP A 357 6.08 -19.75 17.05
N GLN A 358 6.00 -20.21 18.29
CA GLN A 358 4.92 -21.08 18.75
C GLN A 358 3.62 -20.30 18.90
N VAL A 359 3.66 -19.11 19.48
CA VAL A 359 2.46 -18.31 19.81
C VAL A 359 1.99 -17.41 18.66
N PHE A 360 2.88 -16.94 17.78
CA PHE A 360 2.52 -16.10 16.63
C PHE A 360 1.37 -16.66 15.76
N PRO A 361 1.35 -17.96 15.38
CA PRO A 361 0.25 -18.52 14.59
C PRO A 361 -1.04 -18.72 15.39
N GLN A 362 -1.08 -18.36 16.68
CA GLN A 362 -2.24 -18.52 17.56
C GLN A 362 -2.93 -17.19 17.87
N ILE A 363 -2.22 -16.06 17.81
CA ILE A 363 -2.73 -14.77 18.31
C ILE A 363 -3.72 -14.08 17.36
N ILE A 364 -4.84 -13.58 17.91
CA ILE A 364 -5.81 -12.68 17.26
C ILE A 364 -6.06 -11.50 18.17
N SER A 365 -5.96 -10.28 17.64
CA SER A 365 -6.42 -9.06 18.31
C SER A 365 -7.88 -8.78 17.92
N LEU A 366 -8.78 -8.89 18.90
CA LEU A 366 -10.20 -8.62 18.73
C LEU A 366 -10.49 -7.10 18.81
N PRO A 367 -11.62 -6.63 18.24
CA PRO A 367 -12.06 -5.24 18.36
C PRO A 367 -12.13 -4.78 19.82
N LEU A 368 -11.46 -3.66 20.12
CA LEU A 368 -11.53 -3.02 21.44
C LEU A 368 -11.28 -1.50 21.34
N TYR A 369 -12.35 -0.72 21.48
CA TYR A 369 -12.32 0.74 21.50
C TYR A 369 -13.51 1.31 22.28
N PRO A 370 -13.44 2.57 22.80
CA PRO A 370 -14.40 3.07 23.77
C PRO A 370 -15.84 3.18 23.29
N SER A 371 -16.07 3.30 21.97
CA SER A 371 -17.41 3.35 21.38
C SER A 371 -17.96 1.98 20.98
N LEU A 372 -17.21 0.89 21.20
CA LEU A 372 -17.70 -0.47 21.00
C LEU A 372 -18.76 -0.75 22.06
N THR A 373 -19.89 -1.32 21.66
CA THR A 373 -21.00 -1.64 22.56
C THR A 373 -20.85 -3.04 23.13
N THR A 374 -21.50 -3.31 24.27
CA THR A 374 -21.56 -4.67 24.85
C THR A 374 -22.24 -5.65 23.91
N GLY A 375 -23.27 -5.22 23.15
CA GLY A 375 -23.92 -6.06 22.13
C GLY A 375 -22.99 -6.43 20.97
N GLU A 376 -22.08 -5.55 20.57
CA GLU A 376 -21.05 -5.87 19.58
C GLU A 376 -20.02 -6.84 20.15
N VAL A 377 -19.57 -6.67 21.40
CA VAL A 377 -18.70 -7.64 22.10
C VAL A 377 -19.34 -9.02 22.17
N ASP A 378 -20.64 -9.09 22.48
CA ASP A 378 -21.40 -10.34 22.51
C ASP A 378 -21.42 -11.02 21.15
N ARG A 379 -21.65 -10.24 20.09
CA ARG A 379 -21.59 -10.75 18.73
C ARG A 379 -20.19 -11.25 18.38
N VAL A 380 -19.14 -10.47 18.61
CA VAL A 380 -17.75 -10.90 18.33
C VAL A 380 -17.45 -12.22 19.04
N SER A 381 -17.82 -12.32 20.31
CA SER A 381 -17.57 -13.51 21.12
C SER A 381 -18.39 -14.72 20.65
N HIS A 382 -19.66 -14.51 20.30
CA HIS A 382 -20.53 -15.57 19.76
C HIS A 382 -20.05 -16.07 18.39
N GLU A 383 -19.69 -15.15 17.49
CA GLU A 383 -19.18 -15.48 16.17
C GLU A 383 -17.86 -16.25 16.30
N LEU A 384 -16.94 -15.81 17.17
CA LEU A 384 -15.73 -16.56 17.48
C LEU A 384 -16.06 -17.96 18.01
N ALA A 385 -16.84 -18.06 19.09
CA ALA A 385 -17.14 -19.35 19.72
C ALA A 385 -17.82 -20.35 18.77
N SER A 386 -18.67 -19.89 17.86
CA SER A 386 -19.38 -20.74 16.91
C SER A 386 -18.51 -21.28 15.76
N LEU A 387 -17.28 -20.80 15.60
CA LEU A 387 -16.30 -21.36 14.64
C LEU A 387 -15.60 -22.62 15.17
N ARG A 388 -15.73 -22.92 16.47
CA ARG A 388 -15.14 -24.09 17.08
C ARG A 388 -15.62 -25.36 16.39
N SER A 389 -14.68 -26.19 15.97
CA SER A 389 -14.95 -27.49 15.35
C SER A 389 -14.15 -28.55 16.11
N PRO A 390 -14.78 -29.40 16.94
CA PRO A 390 -14.03 -30.35 17.76
C PRO A 390 -13.23 -31.30 16.86
N THR A 391 -11.91 -31.36 17.10
CA THR A 391 -11.02 -32.27 16.41
C THR A 391 -11.45 -33.71 16.70
N VAL A 392 -11.94 -34.44 15.70
CA VAL A 392 -12.22 -35.87 15.82
C VAL A 392 -10.88 -36.57 16.11
N ARG A 393 -10.65 -36.94 17.36
CA ARG A 393 -9.59 -37.89 17.70
C ARG A 393 -9.86 -39.17 16.91
N GLN A 394 -9.10 -39.43 15.85
CA GLN A 394 -9.07 -40.75 15.24
C GLN A 394 -8.64 -41.74 16.34
N ALA A 395 -9.60 -42.51 16.83
CA ALA A 395 -9.35 -43.58 17.76
C ALA A 395 -8.44 -44.61 17.09
N HIS A 396 -7.20 -44.72 17.59
CA HIS A 396 -6.44 -45.95 17.46
C HIS A 396 -7.22 -47.07 18.18
N GLN A 397 -8.05 -47.79 17.43
CA GLN A 397 -8.48 -49.13 17.81
C GLN A 397 -7.39 -50.12 17.38
N GLY A 398 -6.72 -50.68 18.37
CA GLY A 398 -5.86 -51.83 18.21
C GLY A 398 -6.66 -53.13 18.04
N ASN A 399 -6.07 -54.03 17.25
CA ASN A 399 -6.11 -55.50 17.35
C ASN A 399 -5.33 -56.01 16.13
N GLY A 400 -4.32 -56.87 16.20
CA GLY A 400 -3.70 -57.63 17.27
C GLY A 400 -2.66 -58.56 16.61
N SER A 401 -1.52 -58.71 17.28
CA SER A 401 -0.57 -59.84 17.24
C SER A 401 -0.52 -60.79 16.03
N ALA A 402 0.64 -60.88 15.36
CA ALA A 402 1.44 -62.13 15.25
C ALA A 402 2.76 -61.93 14.47
N GLN A 403 3.87 -62.18 15.19
CA GLN A 403 5.14 -62.87 14.87
C GLN A 403 5.72 -62.98 13.44
N HIS A 404 7.07 -62.94 13.45
CA HIS A 404 8.07 -63.53 12.51
C HIS A 404 8.22 -62.86 11.14
N ASP A 405 9.38 -62.33 10.73
CA ASP A 405 10.78 -62.80 10.57
C ASP A 405 11.11 -62.91 9.06
N ASP A 406 12.34 -62.51 8.75
CA ASP A 406 13.15 -62.88 7.58
C ASP A 406 12.74 -62.51 6.13
N ARG A 407 13.53 -61.57 5.61
CA ARG A 407 14.35 -61.60 4.37
C ARG A 407 13.94 -62.50 3.18
N ALA A 408 14.01 -61.82 2.04
CA ALA A 408 14.58 -62.20 0.73
C ALA A 408 13.72 -62.88 -0.34
N ASP A 409 13.80 -62.22 -1.50
CA ASP A 409 13.91 -62.73 -2.87
C ASP A 409 12.68 -63.23 -3.67
N GLN A 410 12.48 -62.47 -4.77
CA GLN A 410 12.40 -62.92 -6.16
C GLN A 410 11.15 -63.66 -6.69
N GLN A 411 10.56 -62.94 -7.65
CA GLN A 411 10.27 -63.33 -9.04
C GLN A 411 8.87 -63.85 -9.42
N SER A 412 8.49 -63.38 -10.62
CA SER A 412 7.64 -63.99 -11.65
C SER A 412 6.13 -63.69 -11.53
N VAL A 413 5.34 -63.45 -12.60
CA VAL A 413 5.56 -63.55 -14.05
C VAL A 413 4.33 -62.99 -14.81
N ASP A 414 4.56 -62.59 -16.07
CA ASP A 414 3.61 -62.39 -17.21
C ASP A 414 2.58 -61.23 -17.15
N SER A 415 2.21 -60.56 -18.25
CA SER A 415 2.06 -61.02 -19.64
C SER A 415 2.04 -59.87 -20.68
N ASN A 416 2.66 -60.13 -21.85
CA ASN A 416 2.28 -59.80 -23.24
C ASN A 416 1.63 -58.44 -23.64
N GLY A 417 2.29 -57.77 -24.60
CA GLY A 417 1.78 -57.70 -25.99
C GLY A 417 1.39 -56.34 -26.60
N GLY A 418 2.23 -55.82 -27.51
CA GLY A 418 1.77 -55.46 -28.88
C GLY A 418 1.35 -54.02 -29.25
N GLN A 419 2.35 -53.15 -29.48
CA GLN A 419 2.70 -52.42 -30.74
C GLN A 419 1.86 -51.28 -31.40
N ALA A 420 2.64 -50.32 -31.94
CA ALA A 420 2.45 -49.34 -33.05
C ALA A 420 1.93 -47.92 -32.68
N ASP A 421 2.50 -46.77 -33.10
CA ASP A 421 3.62 -46.41 -33.98
C ASP A 421 4.08 -44.96 -33.68
N ALA A 422 5.38 -44.66 -33.81
CA ALA A 422 5.89 -43.30 -33.87
C ALA A 422 6.95 -43.19 -34.98
N VAL A 423 6.65 -42.40 -36.00
CA VAL A 423 7.52 -42.17 -37.16
C VAL A 423 8.40 -40.94 -36.90
N SER A 424 9.71 -41.14 -37.00
CA SER A 424 10.75 -40.11 -37.01
C SER A 424 10.98 -39.57 -38.42
N VAL A 425 11.17 -38.26 -38.58
CA VAL A 425 11.84 -37.68 -39.75
C VAL A 425 12.81 -36.59 -39.30
N SER A 426 14.07 -36.70 -39.73
CA SER A 426 15.13 -35.70 -39.57
C SER A 426 15.28 -34.87 -40.85
N TYR A 427 15.66 -33.61 -40.74
CA TYR A 427 16.32 -32.88 -41.83
C TYR A 427 17.55 -32.13 -41.32
N ARG A 428 18.65 -32.26 -42.09
CA ARG A 428 19.90 -31.52 -41.99
C ARG A 428 19.94 -30.43 -43.07
N ASP A 429 20.69 -29.38 -42.73
CA ASP A 429 21.47 -28.45 -43.55
C ASP A 429 20.75 -27.45 -44.48
N LEU A 430 20.88 -26.17 -44.10
CA LEU A 430 21.06 -25.05 -45.03
C LEU A 430 21.96 -24.00 -44.38
N THR A 431 23.20 -23.95 -44.86
CA THR A 431 24.20 -22.93 -44.59
C THR A 431 23.85 -21.66 -45.36
N VAL A 432 23.81 -20.52 -44.67
CA VAL A 432 23.86 -19.19 -45.30
C VAL A 432 25.06 -18.45 -44.72
N THR A 433 26.06 -18.25 -45.58
CA THR A 433 27.20 -17.34 -45.40
C THR A 433 26.71 -15.89 -45.38
N VAL A 434 27.08 -15.13 -44.34
CA VAL A 434 26.97 -13.66 -44.34
C VAL A 434 28.40 -13.11 -44.39
N ASP A 435 28.66 -12.33 -45.44
CA ASP A 435 29.91 -11.63 -45.74
C ASP A 435 30.21 -10.61 -44.63
N GLU A 436 31.44 -10.64 -44.10
CA GLU A 436 31.95 -9.67 -43.14
C GLU A 436 32.34 -8.40 -43.90
N ARG A 437 31.74 -7.26 -43.54
CA ARG A 437 32.38 -5.93 -43.60
C ARG A 437 31.50 -4.92 -42.86
N PHE A 438 31.79 -4.67 -41.58
CA PHE A 438 31.85 -3.33 -40.98
C PHE A 438 32.40 -3.45 -39.54
N ASP A 439 33.36 -2.60 -39.21
CA ASP A 439 34.12 -2.63 -37.96
C ASP A 439 33.39 -1.88 -36.82
N GLY A 440 33.57 -2.37 -35.59
CA GLY A 440 33.02 -1.78 -34.38
C GLY A 440 33.57 -2.49 -33.14
N SER A 441 34.89 -2.41 -32.96
CA SER A 441 35.67 -3.27 -32.05
C SER A 441 35.48 -3.04 -30.54
N SER A 442 34.59 -2.15 -30.11
CA SER A 442 34.34 -1.83 -28.69
C SER A 442 33.09 -2.48 -28.07
N ALA A 443 32.07 -2.87 -28.87
CA ALA A 443 30.82 -3.46 -28.36
C ALA A 443 30.90 -4.99 -28.15
N LYS A 444 31.80 -5.68 -28.87
CA LYS A 444 31.94 -7.14 -28.83
C LYS A 444 32.55 -7.63 -27.50
N GLN A 445 33.42 -6.83 -26.88
CA GLN A 445 34.05 -7.16 -25.59
C GLN A 445 33.12 -6.97 -24.39
N ALA A 446 32.17 -6.03 -24.46
CA ALA A 446 31.10 -5.86 -23.47
C ALA A 446 30.10 -7.03 -23.52
N ARG A 447 29.68 -7.42 -24.73
CA ARG A 447 28.77 -8.55 -24.97
C ARG A 447 29.33 -9.91 -24.52
N GLU A 448 30.64 -10.14 -24.61
CA GLU A 448 31.26 -11.39 -24.15
C GLU A 448 31.41 -11.46 -22.61
N ARG A 449 31.59 -10.31 -21.92
CA ARG A 449 31.61 -10.23 -20.44
C ARG A 449 30.23 -10.53 -19.85
N ASP A 450 29.16 -9.99 -20.44
CA ASP A 450 27.81 -10.26 -19.98
C ASP A 450 27.36 -11.69 -20.27
N ARG A 451 27.76 -12.26 -21.41
CA ARG A 451 27.48 -13.67 -21.75
C ARG A 451 28.16 -14.66 -20.80
N LYS A 452 29.36 -14.33 -20.29
CA LYS A 452 30.05 -15.12 -19.23
C LYS A 452 29.38 -14.96 -17.86
N ARG A 453 28.93 -13.75 -17.52
CA ARG A 453 28.20 -13.47 -16.26
C ARG A 453 26.86 -14.21 -16.21
N TRP A 454 26.21 -14.37 -17.35
CA TRP A 454 24.95 -15.09 -17.50
C TRP A 454 25.09 -16.62 -17.40
N ARG A 455 26.11 -17.21 -18.04
CA ARG A 455 26.38 -18.66 -17.93
C ARG A 455 26.77 -19.10 -16.51
N ALA A 456 27.45 -18.23 -15.76
CA ALA A 456 27.80 -18.50 -14.36
C ALA A 456 26.58 -18.49 -13.42
N ARG A 457 25.51 -17.74 -13.74
CA ARG A 457 24.23 -17.77 -13.01
C ARG A 457 23.36 -18.98 -13.38
N ALA A 458 23.39 -19.41 -14.64
CA ALA A 458 22.57 -20.52 -15.12
C ALA A 458 23.12 -21.93 -14.76
N GLN A 459 24.41 -22.04 -14.39
CA GLN A 459 25.06 -23.33 -14.06
C GLN A 459 25.37 -23.51 -12.56
N GLY A 460 24.93 -22.60 -11.70
CA GLY A 460 24.99 -22.78 -10.25
C GLY A 460 23.88 -23.71 -9.78
N ASN A 461 24.16 -25.01 -9.74
CA ASN A 461 23.27 -26.05 -9.24
C ASN A 461 23.03 -25.85 -7.73
N GLY A 462 21.94 -25.17 -7.39
CA GLY A 462 21.40 -25.04 -6.03
C GLY A 462 19.88 -25.05 -6.14
N LYS A 463 19.25 -26.11 -5.60
CA LYS A 463 17.79 -26.34 -5.62
C LYS A 463 17.02 -25.05 -5.34
N ALA A 464 16.39 -24.50 -6.38
CA ALA A 464 15.55 -23.32 -6.28
C ALA A 464 14.27 -23.68 -5.52
N ASN A 465 14.13 -23.14 -4.32
CA ASN A 465 12.89 -23.21 -3.56
C ASN A 465 12.02 -22.02 -4.00
N SER A 466 11.34 -22.13 -5.14
CA SER A 466 10.44 -21.10 -5.68
C SER A 466 8.99 -21.48 -5.37
N HIS A 467 8.44 -21.02 -4.25
CA HIS A 467 7.01 -21.07 -3.99
C HIS A 467 6.55 -19.70 -3.51
N ALA A 468 6.47 -18.74 -4.44
CA ALA A 468 5.56 -17.60 -4.27
C ALA A 468 4.13 -18.15 -4.33
N ALA A 469 3.23 -17.64 -3.49
CA ALA A 469 1.83 -18.05 -3.52
C ALA A 469 1.22 -17.76 -4.91
N PRO A 470 0.37 -18.66 -5.45
CA PRO A 470 -0.27 -18.45 -6.74
C PRO A 470 -1.20 -17.24 -6.67
N ILE A 471 -1.13 -16.34 -7.67
CA ILE A 471 -2.04 -15.20 -7.81
C ILE A 471 -3.46 -15.74 -7.97
N ARG A 472 -4.39 -15.30 -7.12
CA ARG A 472 -5.82 -15.67 -7.18
C ARG A 472 -6.73 -14.46 -7.28
N GLN A 473 -6.44 -13.40 -6.54
CA GLN A 473 -7.21 -12.15 -6.51
C GLN A 473 -6.52 -11.07 -7.33
N VAL A 474 -7.19 -10.57 -8.37
CA VAL A 474 -6.67 -9.53 -9.26
C VAL A 474 -7.53 -8.29 -9.16
N LEU A 475 -6.92 -7.17 -8.77
CA LEU A 475 -7.54 -5.85 -8.92
C LEU A 475 -7.23 -5.30 -10.31
N ILE A 476 -8.26 -4.88 -11.05
CA ILE A 476 -8.14 -4.20 -12.33
C ILE A 476 -8.60 -2.76 -12.17
N ILE A 477 -7.70 -1.82 -12.38
CA ILE A 477 -8.04 -0.40 -12.49
C ILE A 477 -8.51 -0.14 -13.92
N GLY A 478 -9.69 0.44 -14.10
CA GLY A 478 -10.26 0.68 -15.44
C GLY A 478 -10.89 -0.56 -16.07
N GLY A 479 -11.43 -1.47 -15.26
CA GLY A 479 -11.98 -2.75 -15.69
C GLY A 479 -13.26 -2.67 -16.55
N ALA A 480 -13.99 -1.55 -16.51
CA ALA A 480 -15.12 -1.30 -17.41
C ALA A 480 -14.68 -0.73 -18.78
N GLY A 481 -13.39 -0.42 -18.94
CA GLY A 481 -12.79 0.12 -20.14
C GLY A 481 -12.67 -0.87 -21.31
N TYR A 482 -12.09 -0.39 -22.41
CA TYR A 482 -11.97 -1.14 -23.67
C TYR A 482 -11.17 -2.45 -23.52
N VAL A 483 -9.97 -2.40 -22.94
CA VAL A 483 -9.15 -3.61 -22.66
C VAL A 483 -9.64 -4.32 -21.39
N GLY A 484 -9.99 -3.54 -20.35
CA GLY A 484 -10.42 -4.07 -19.05
C GLY A 484 -11.62 -5.00 -19.16
N SER A 485 -12.62 -4.63 -19.96
CA SER A 485 -13.82 -5.44 -20.15
C SER A 485 -13.49 -6.82 -20.72
N VAL A 486 -12.57 -6.92 -21.68
CA VAL A 486 -12.11 -8.22 -22.22
C VAL A 486 -11.32 -9.01 -21.16
N LEU A 487 -10.41 -8.34 -20.46
CA LEU A 487 -9.57 -8.96 -19.43
C LEU A 487 -10.39 -9.57 -18.29
N VAL A 488 -11.42 -8.86 -17.81
CA VAL A 488 -12.30 -9.32 -16.74
C VAL A 488 -12.90 -10.69 -17.07
N ARG A 489 -13.48 -10.88 -18.28
CA ARG A 489 -14.07 -12.17 -18.68
C ARG A 489 -13.00 -13.25 -18.69
N LYS A 490 -11.86 -12.98 -19.33
CA LYS A 490 -10.77 -13.94 -19.48
C LYS A 490 -10.20 -14.42 -18.14
N LEU A 491 -10.13 -13.55 -17.13
CA LEU A 491 -9.67 -13.90 -15.80
C LEU A 491 -10.74 -14.70 -15.03
N LEU A 492 -12.00 -14.27 -15.06
CA LEU A 492 -13.10 -15.00 -14.44
C LEU A 492 -13.24 -16.43 -15.02
N ASP A 493 -13.14 -16.56 -16.35
CA ASP A 493 -13.22 -17.87 -17.03
C ASP A 493 -12.03 -18.79 -16.68
N ARG A 494 -10.92 -18.22 -16.19
CA ARG A 494 -9.75 -18.96 -15.66
C ARG A 494 -9.83 -19.21 -14.14
N GLY A 495 -10.91 -18.80 -13.48
CA GLY A 495 -11.14 -19.01 -12.06
C GLY A 495 -10.46 -18.01 -11.13
N TYR A 496 -9.97 -16.88 -11.66
CA TYR A 496 -9.51 -15.79 -10.81
C TYR A 496 -10.69 -15.10 -10.13
N VAL A 497 -10.45 -14.56 -8.95
CA VAL A 497 -11.33 -13.59 -8.31
C VAL A 497 -10.90 -12.21 -8.80
N VAL A 498 -11.81 -11.47 -9.40
CA VAL A 498 -11.55 -10.20 -10.07
C VAL A 498 -12.33 -9.09 -9.37
N ARG A 499 -11.59 -8.11 -8.86
CA ARG A 499 -12.17 -6.83 -8.44
C ARG A 499 -11.86 -5.76 -9.47
N VAL A 500 -12.81 -4.89 -9.76
CA VAL A 500 -12.62 -3.72 -10.61
C VAL A 500 -12.69 -2.44 -9.77
N LEU A 501 -11.77 -1.51 -9.97
CA LEU A 501 -11.90 -0.11 -9.55
C LEU A 501 -12.10 0.75 -10.80
N ASP A 502 -13.24 1.40 -10.93
CA ASP A 502 -13.57 2.21 -12.10
C ASP A 502 -14.55 3.33 -11.72
N ALA A 503 -14.36 4.53 -12.27
CA ALA A 503 -15.27 5.65 -12.06
C ALA A 503 -16.50 5.59 -12.98
N LEU A 504 -16.59 4.57 -13.84
CA LEU A 504 -17.65 4.35 -14.83
C LEU A 504 -17.91 5.58 -15.70
N MET A 505 -16.84 6.33 -16.02
CA MET A 505 -16.86 7.57 -16.80
C MET A 505 -17.53 7.40 -18.17
N TYR A 506 -17.59 6.16 -18.68
CA TYR A 506 -18.12 5.82 -19.99
C TYR A 506 -19.30 4.83 -19.90
N GLY A 507 -19.89 4.69 -18.72
CA GLY A 507 -20.96 3.74 -18.42
C GLY A 507 -20.46 2.37 -17.94
N ASP A 508 -21.41 1.52 -17.53
CA ASP A 508 -21.21 0.19 -16.96
C ASP A 508 -21.40 -0.95 -17.98
N GLU A 509 -21.87 -0.65 -19.19
CA GLU A 509 -22.17 -1.62 -20.26
C GLU A 509 -21.00 -2.59 -20.51
N GLY A 510 -19.76 -2.10 -20.37
CA GLY A 510 -18.54 -2.90 -20.53
C GLY A 510 -18.39 -4.04 -19.52
N ILE A 511 -19.11 -4.06 -18.39
CA ILE A 511 -19.05 -5.11 -17.36
C ILE A 511 -20.43 -5.63 -16.95
N LYS A 512 -21.49 -5.13 -17.57
CA LYS A 512 -22.88 -5.39 -17.15
C LYS A 512 -23.26 -6.86 -17.15
N ASP A 513 -22.85 -7.63 -18.15
CA ASP A 513 -23.11 -9.07 -18.26
C ASP A 513 -22.32 -9.94 -17.27
N VAL A 514 -21.29 -9.37 -16.63
CA VAL A 514 -20.51 -10.08 -15.61
C VAL A 514 -20.88 -9.66 -14.18
N LEU A 515 -21.71 -8.64 -14.00
CA LEU A 515 -22.27 -8.28 -12.69
C LEU A 515 -23.02 -9.49 -12.09
N GLY A 516 -22.65 -9.86 -10.87
CA GLY A 516 -23.21 -11.02 -10.17
C GLY A 516 -22.60 -12.37 -10.55
N ARG A 517 -21.62 -12.43 -11.46
CA ARG A 517 -20.83 -13.66 -11.64
C ARG A 517 -20.04 -13.97 -10.36
N PRO A 518 -19.96 -15.24 -9.93
CA PRO A 518 -19.12 -15.63 -8.79
C PRO A 518 -17.67 -15.20 -8.99
N GLY A 519 -17.06 -14.62 -7.96
CA GLY A 519 -15.68 -14.15 -8.01
C GLY A 519 -15.50 -12.80 -8.71
N PHE A 520 -16.58 -12.08 -9.08
CA PHE A 520 -16.50 -10.72 -9.62
C PHE A 520 -17.05 -9.69 -8.64
N ASP A 521 -16.35 -8.58 -8.48
CA ASP A 521 -16.76 -7.42 -7.68
C ASP A 521 -16.35 -6.11 -8.39
N VAL A 522 -17.13 -5.04 -8.20
CA VAL A 522 -16.83 -3.72 -8.76
C VAL A 522 -16.96 -2.66 -7.68
N VAL A 523 -15.94 -1.81 -7.58
CA VAL A 523 -15.89 -0.62 -6.75
C VAL A 523 -16.02 0.58 -7.70
N GLU A 524 -17.20 1.19 -7.72
CA GLU A 524 -17.42 2.45 -8.43
C GLU A 524 -16.82 3.59 -7.62
N ALA A 525 -15.62 4.05 -8.01
CA ALA A 525 -14.96 5.14 -7.30
C ALA A 525 -13.86 5.81 -8.15
N ASP A 526 -13.50 7.03 -7.74
CA ASP A 526 -12.43 7.79 -8.40
C ASP A 526 -11.04 7.26 -8.00
N LEU A 527 -10.26 6.95 -9.03
CA LEU A 527 -8.84 6.60 -9.03
C LEU A 527 -7.93 7.70 -8.45
N ARG A 528 -8.39 8.96 -8.36
CA ARG A 528 -7.66 10.06 -7.72
C ARG A 528 -7.80 10.04 -6.19
N SER A 529 -8.70 9.24 -5.64
CA SER A 529 -8.88 9.08 -4.20
C SER A 529 -7.98 7.97 -3.64
N LEU A 530 -7.08 8.35 -2.72
CA LEU A 530 -6.22 7.39 -2.04
C LEU A 530 -7.03 6.37 -1.23
N ASP A 531 -8.13 6.79 -0.61
CA ASP A 531 -9.00 5.89 0.17
C ASP A 531 -9.64 4.84 -0.73
N SER A 532 -10.13 5.25 -1.91
CA SER A 532 -10.69 4.34 -2.92
C SER A 532 -9.65 3.35 -3.43
N ILE A 533 -8.44 3.83 -3.74
CA ILE A 533 -7.31 2.97 -4.14
C ILE A 533 -6.99 1.97 -3.04
N MET A 534 -6.83 2.43 -1.80
CA MET A 534 -6.45 1.58 -0.66
C MET A 534 -7.53 0.56 -0.36
N ALA A 535 -8.82 0.95 -0.40
CA ALA A 535 -9.95 0.07 -0.19
C ALA A 535 -10.05 -1.01 -1.27
N ALA A 536 -9.96 -0.63 -2.56
CA ALA A 536 -10.03 -1.57 -3.66
C ALA A 536 -8.84 -2.53 -3.70
N SER A 537 -7.64 -2.06 -3.31
CA SER A 537 -6.40 -2.83 -3.34
C SER A 537 -6.24 -3.84 -2.20
N ARG A 538 -7.11 -3.81 -1.18
CA ARG A 538 -7.05 -4.78 -0.08
C ARG A 538 -7.26 -6.19 -0.61
N HIS A 539 -6.39 -7.11 -0.19
CA HIS A 539 -6.39 -8.53 -0.54
C HIS A 539 -6.08 -8.85 -2.01
N ALA A 540 -5.69 -7.86 -2.81
CA ALA A 540 -5.22 -8.11 -4.17
C ALA A 540 -3.85 -8.82 -4.13
N ASP A 541 -3.71 -9.94 -4.84
CA ASP A 541 -2.41 -10.58 -5.09
C ASP A 541 -1.67 -9.87 -6.24
N ALA A 542 -2.44 -9.28 -7.15
CA ALA A 542 -1.95 -8.53 -8.29
C ALA A 542 -2.82 -7.31 -8.59
N ILE A 543 -2.18 -6.25 -9.09
CA ILE A 543 -2.86 -5.09 -9.68
C ILE A 543 -2.55 -5.03 -11.17
N VAL A 544 -3.59 -4.89 -11.98
CA VAL A 544 -3.50 -4.54 -13.40
C VAL A 544 -4.00 -3.11 -13.56
N HIS A 545 -3.10 -2.18 -13.82
CA HIS A 545 -3.41 -0.77 -13.99
C HIS A 545 -3.65 -0.43 -15.46
N LEU A 546 -4.93 -0.44 -15.86
CA LEU A 546 -5.43 0.01 -17.16
C LEU A 546 -6.10 1.39 -17.09
N GLY A 547 -6.22 1.95 -15.88
CA GLY A 547 -6.88 3.22 -15.62
C GLY A 547 -6.10 4.38 -16.23
N GLY A 548 -6.81 5.25 -16.95
CA GLY A 548 -6.22 6.43 -17.56
C GLY A 548 -7.15 7.11 -18.55
N LEU A 549 -6.94 8.39 -18.79
CA LEU A 549 -7.40 9.06 -20.00
C LEU A 549 -6.52 8.59 -21.16
N VAL A 550 -7.16 8.06 -22.21
CA VAL A 550 -6.49 7.40 -23.33
C VAL A 550 -6.88 8.04 -24.65
N GLY A 551 -5.86 8.43 -25.41
CA GLY A 551 -5.96 9.06 -26.73
C GLY A 551 -5.58 10.53 -26.68
N ASP A 552 -4.71 10.95 -27.60
CA ASP A 552 -4.14 12.31 -27.59
C ASP A 552 -5.20 13.41 -27.57
N PRO A 553 -6.30 13.35 -28.37
CA PRO A 553 -7.34 14.37 -28.33
C PRO A 553 -8.07 14.43 -26.98
N ALA A 554 -8.30 13.28 -26.34
CA ALA A 554 -8.98 13.21 -25.04
C ALA A 554 -8.12 13.80 -23.92
N CYS A 555 -6.81 13.49 -23.93
CA CYS A 555 -5.86 14.03 -22.96
C CYS A 555 -5.63 15.54 -23.13
N ALA A 556 -5.69 16.05 -24.36
CA ALA A 556 -5.49 17.47 -24.65
C ALA A 556 -6.65 18.38 -24.19
N LEU A 557 -7.82 17.81 -23.84
CA LEU A 557 -8.98 18.58 -23.36
C LEU A 557 -8.71 19.25 -22.01
N ASP A 558 -8.02 18.55 -21.11
CA ASP A 558 -7.66 19.04 -19.77
C ASP A 558 -6.34 18.41 -19.35
N GLU A 559 -5.26 19.19 -19.46
CA GLU A 559 -3.91 18.75 -19.09
C GLU A 559 -3.81 18.41 -17.61
N ARG A 560 -4.44 19.20 -16.74
CA ARG A 560 -4.38 18.98 -15.28
C ARG A 560 -5.08 17.67 -14.92
N LEU A 561 -6.31 17.46 -15.40
CA LEU A 561 -7.04 16.22 -15.17
C LEU A 561 -6.27 15.01 -15.72
N THR A 562 -5.62 15.16 -16.87
CA THR A 562 -4.77 14.11 -17.45
C THR A 562 -3.58 13.78 -16.56
N LEU A 563 -2.89 14.78 -16.00
CA LEU A 563 -1.77 14.54 -15.07
C LEU A 563 -2.26 13.89 -13.77
N GLU A 564 -3.38 14.36 -13.20
CA GLU A 564 -3.99 13.77 -12.00
C GLU A 564 -4.36 12.28 -12.23
N ILE A 565 -5.04 11.98 -13.34
CA ILE A 565 -5.53 10.63 -13.64
C ILE A 565 -4.42 9.71 -14.14
N ASN A 566 -3.53 10.14 -15.03
CA ASN A 566 -2.56 9.23 -15.67
C ASN A 566 -1.26 9.10 -14.88
N LEU A 567 -0.83 10.14 -14.16
CA LEU A 567 0.48 10.20 -13.51
C LEU A 567 0.37 10.10 -11.99
N GLU A 568 -0.35 11.03 -11.35
CA GLU A 568 -0.42 11.06 -9.89
C GLU A 568 -1.13 9.84 -9.32
N SER A 569 -2.18 9.37 -10.00
CA SER A 569 -2.86 8.13 -9.62
C SER A 569 -1.94 6.90 -9.71
N THR A 570 -1.06 6.82 -10.70
CA THR A 570 -0.05 5.76 -10.84
C THR A 570 0.92 5.80 -9.67
N ARG A 571 1.35 7.00 -9.24
CA ARG A 571 2.19 7.17 -8.04
C ARG A 571 1.48 6.69 -6.78
N MET A 572 0.21 7.02 -6.61
CA MET A 572 -0.61 6.57 -5.48
C MET A 572 -0.82 5.06 -5.49
N LEU A 573 -1.16 4.47 -6.63
CA LEU A 573 -1.29 3.03 -6.80
C LEU A 573 0.02 2.29 -6.53
N THR A 574 1.15 2.83 -6.97
CA THR A 574 2.48 2.28 -6.66
C THR A 574 2.69 2.25 -5.15
N LYS A 575 2.40 3.36 -4.45
CA LYS A 575 2.52 3.42 -3.00
C LYS A 575 1.59 2.43 -2.31
N ALA A 576 0.31 2.39 -2.70
CA ALA A 576 -0.69 1.49 -2.14
C ALA A 576 -0.34 0.02 -2.35
N ALA A 577 0.10 -0.36 -3.55
CA ALA A 577 0.54 -1.71 -3.87
C ALA A 577 1.70 -2.14 -2.96
N ARG A 578 2.70 -1.27 -2.76
CA ARG A 578 3.83 -1.54 -1.87
C ARG A 578 3.42 -1.63 -0.41
N GLU A 579 2.56 -0.73 0.04
CA GLU A 579 2.09 -0.67 1.43
C GLU A 579 1.23 -1.88 1.80
N LEU A 580 0.42 -2.36 0.87
CA LEU A 580 -0.44 -3.54 1.03
C LEU A 580 0.26 -4.86 0.67
N GLY A 581 1.52 -4.82 0.25
CA GLY A 581 2.31 -6.02 -0.10
C GLY A 581 1.84 -6.72 -1.38
N VAL A 582 1.17 -6.00 -2.28
CA VAL A 582 0.78 -6.51 -3.61
C VAL A 582 2.04 -6.69 -4.45
N GLN A 583 2.44 -7.95 -4.66
CA GLN A 583 3.71 -8.23 -5.31
C GLN A 583 3.67 -7.99 -6.81
N ARG A 584 2.62 -8.42 -7.52
CA ARG A 584 2.57 -8.33 -8.98
C ARG A 584 1.84 -7.06 -9.42
N PHE A 585 2.50 -6.24 -10.24
CA PHE A 585 1.90 -5.01 -10.76
C PHE A 585 2.10 -4.92 -12.28
N VAL A 586 1.01 -5.02 -13.06
CA VAL A 586 1.06 -4.90 -14.51
C VAL A 586 0.55 -3.53 -14.91
N PHE A 587 1.40 -2.75 -15.59
CA PHE A 587 1.05 -1.41 -16.05
C PHE A 587 0.87 -1.36 -17.56
N ALA A 588 -0.26 -0.81 -18.01
CA ALA A 588 -0.51 -0.56 -19.42
C ALA A 588 0.16 0.72 -19.90
N SER A 589 1.25 0.58 -20.64
CA SER A 589 1.91 1.62 -21.41
C SER A 589 1.52 1.55 -22.90
N SER A 590 2.25 2.25 -23.77
CA SER A 590 1.96 2.37 -25.20
C SER A 590 3.25 2.42 -25.99
N CYS A 591 3.28 1.87 -27.21
CA CYS A 591 4.42 2.08 -28.12
C CYS A 591 4.54 3.53 -28.60
N SER A 592 3.51 4.38 -28.41
CA SER A 592 3.59 5.81 -28.75
C SER A 592 4.66 6.59 -27.98
N VAL A 593 5.24 6.01 -26.93
CA VAL A 593 6.36 6.57 -26.17
C VAL A 593 7.63 6.78 -27.00
N TYR A 594 7.76 6.05 -28.12
CA TYR A 594 8.93 6.16 -28.99
C TYR A 594 8.93 7.41 -29.87
N GLY A 595 7.78 8.05 -30.07
CA GLY A 595 7.68 9.21 -30.96
C GLY A 595 7.94 8.86 -32.43
N ALA A 596 8.43 9.83 -33.20
CA ALA A 596 8.81 9.61 -34.59
C ALA A 596 10.24 9.03 -34.68
N SER A 597 10.43 7.94 -35.43
CA SER A 597 11.73 7.30 -35.64
C SER A 597 11.80 6.57 -36.98
N GLU A 598 12.93 6.69 -37.68
CA GLU A 598 13.21 5.90 -38.89
C GLU A 598 13.69 4.47 -38.59
N GLU A 599 14.17 4.23 -37.36
CA GLU A 599 14.65 2.92 -36.92
C GLU A 599 13.53 2.07 -36.30
N VAL A 600 13.70 0.74 -36.33
CA VAL A 600 12.80 -0.18 -35.61
C VAL A 600 13.12 -0.11 -34.13
N ALA A 601 12.20 0.46 -33.35
CA ALA A 601 12.36 0.65 -31.92
C ALA A 601 12.25 -0.67 -31.15
N ALA A 602 13.13 -0.87 -30.17
CA ALA A 602 13.10 -1.96 -29.19
C ALA A 602 12.99 -1.37 -27.77
N GLU A 603 12.87 -2.21 -26.74
CA GLU A 603 12.64 -1.73 -25.37
C GLU A 603 13.77 -0.83 -24.82
N ASP A 604 14.98 -0.94 -25.36
CA ASP A 604 16.16 -0.13 -25.02
C ASP A 604 16.38 1.09 -25.94
N SER A 605 15.51 1.32 -26.93
CA SER A 605 15.54 2.51 -27.77
C SER A 605 15.18 3.77 -27.00
N ALA A 606 15.65 4.92 -27.50
CA ALA A 606 15.31 6.23 -26.95
C ALA A 606 13.79 6.49 -26.98
N LEU A 607 13.30 7.21 -25.98
CA LEU A 607 11.89 7.57 -25.83
C LEU A 607 11.75 9.06 -26.15
N GLU A 608 10.97 9.39 -27.17
CA GLU A 608 10.73 10.76 -27.64
C GLU A 608 9.22 11.04 -27.67
N PRO A 609 8.52 11.05 -26.52
CA PRO A 609 7.07 11.17 -26.49
C PRO A 609 6.60 12.53 -27.03
N VAL A 610 5.80 12.50 -28.10
CA VAL A 610 5.30 13.71 -28.80
C VAL A 610 3.94 14.22 -28.28
N SER A 611 3.29 13.47 -27.39
CA SER A 611 1.98 13.83 -26.84
C SER A 611 1.97 13.78 -25.31
N LEU A 612 1.04 14.52 -24.70
CA LEU A 612 0.82 14.46 -23.24
C LEU A 612 0.53 13.02 -22.79
N TYR A 613 -0.28 12.28 -23.56
CA TYR A 613 -0.57 10.88 -23.28
C TYR A 613 0.72 10.03 -23.25
N ALA A 614 1.54 10.10 -24.29
CA ALA A 614 2.81 9.36 -24.36
C ALA A 614 3.76 9.77 -23.22
N ARG A 615 3.85 11.07 -22.92
CA ARG A 615 4.67 11.60 -21.82
C ARG A 615 4.26 11.02 -20.47
N THR A 616 2.96 11.03 -20.16
CA THR A 616 2.46 10.45 -18.90
C THR A 616 2.74 8.94 -18.77
N LYS A 617 2.82 8.21 -19.90
CA LYS A 617 3.21 6.79 -19.89
C LYS A 617 4.69 6.60 -19.59
N VAL A 618 5.59 7.38 -20.20
CA VAL A 618 7.03 7.34 -19.91
C VAL A 618 7.30 7.65 -18.43
N GLU A 619 6.70 8.71 -17.90
CA GLU A 619 6.88 9.09 -16.49
C GLU A 619 6.31 8.03 -15.53
N SER A 620 5.17 7.41 -15.89
CA SER A 620 4.60 6.30 -15.12
C SER A 620 5.46 5.04 -15.12
N GLU A 621 6.07 4.70 -16.27
CA GLU A 621 7.05 3.60 -16.36
C GLU A 621 8.22 3.85 -15.41
N GLN A 622 8.76 5.07 -15.38
CA GLN A 622 9.86 5.45 -14.49
C GLN A 622 9.47 5.32 -13.03
N ILE A 623 8.32 5.86 -12.62
CA ILE A 623 7.81 5.76 -11.24
C ILE A 623 7.76 4.30 -10.79
N LEU A 624 7.20 3.42 -11.62
CA LEU A 624 7.07 2.01 -11.26
C LEU A 624 8.42 1.31 -11.18
N LEU A 625 9.26 1.48 -12.20
CA LEU A 625 10.54 0.79 -12.31
C LEU A 625 11.58 1.28 -11.31
N GLU A 626 11.56 2.55 -10.89
CA GLU A 626 12.45 3.04 -9.83
C GLU A 626 12.08 2.49 -8.44
N ASN A 627 10.86 2.01 -8.27
CA ASN A 627 10.31 1.55 -7.00
C ASN A 627 10.25 0.01 -6.87
N HIS A 628 10.77 -0.75 -7.84
CA HIS A 628 10.77 -2.21 -7.78
C HIS A 628 11.74 -2.75 -6.72
N ASP A 629 11.34 -3.85 -6.07
CA ASP A 629 12.19 -4.61 -5.17
C ASP A 629 11.72 -6.08 -5.14
N ASN A 630 12.07 -6.84 -4.09
CA ASN A 630 11.63 -8.23 -3.97
C ASN A 630 10.15 -8.38 -3.55
N GLY A 631 9.54 -7.31 -3.04
CA GLY A 631 8.14 -7.24 -2.60
C GLY A 631 7.23 -6.45 -3.55
N PHE A 632 7.78 -5.75 -4.55
CA PHE A 632 7.03 -5.07 -5.60
C PHE A 632 7.67 -5.34 -6.97
N ILE A 633 6.91 -6.03 -7.83
CA ILE A 633 7.35 -6.63 -9.09
C ILE A 633 6.51 -5.99 -10.22
N PRO A 634 6.83 -4.74 -10.58
CA PRO A 634 6.18 -4.06 -11.69
C PRO A 634 6.68 -4.61 -13.02
N VAL A 635 5.78 -4.66 -13.99
CA VAL A 635 6.05 -4.90 -15.40
C VAL A 635 5.26 -3.90 -16.24
N ALA A 636 5.93 -3.25 -17.19
CA ALA A 636 5.29 -2.31 -18.11
C ALA A 636 5.09 -2.95 -19.49
N LEU A 637 3.88 -2.81 -20.02
CA LEU A 637 3.49 -3.34 -21.32
C LEU A 637 3.25 -2.19 -22.30
N ARG A 638 4.17 -1.97 -23.24
CA ARG A 638 4.02 -0.99 -24.31
C ARG A 638 3.19 -1.61 -25.43
N PHE A 639 1.89 -1.35 -25.42
CA PHE A 639 0.97 -1.93 -26.39
C PHE A 639 1.07 -1.24 -27.76
N GLY A 640 0.97 -2.02 -28.83
CA GLY A 640 0.64 -1.51 -30.15
C GLY A 640 -0.75 -0.87 -30.19
N SER A 641 -1.04 -0.15 -31.28
CA SER A 641 -2.33 0.53 -31.47
C SER A 641 -3.46 -0.50 -31.48
N PHE A 642 -4.39 -0.37 -30.54
CA PHE A 642 -5.44 -1.34 -30.36
C PHE A 642 -6.46 -1.35 -31.51
N TYR A 643 -6.99 -2.54 -31.81
CA TYR A 643 -8.15 -2.75 -32.68
C TYR A 643 -8.98 -3.96 -32.23
N GLY A 644 -10.08 -4.22 -32.91
CA GLY A 644 -10.99 -5.35 -32.64
C GLY A 644 -12.24 -4.93 -31.88
N LEU A 645 -13.16 -5.87 -31.65
CA LEU A 645 -14.36 -5.60 -30.87
C LEU A 645 -14.13 -5.90 -29.39
N SER A 646 -14.73 -5.12 -28.50
CA SER A 646 -14.77 -5.38 -27.06
C SER A 646 -16.19 -5.13 -26.53
N PRO A 647 -16.54 -5.63 -25.32
CA PRO A 647 -17.84 -5.34 -24.69
C PRO A 647 -18.12 -3.84 -24.54
N ARG A 648 -17.06 -3.02 -24.41
CA ARG A 648 -17.14 -1.56 -24.49
C ARG A 648 -16.39 -1.07 -25.75
N PRO A 649 -17.03 -1.13 -26.94
CA PRO A 649 -16.32 -0.88 -28.19
C PRO A 649 -15.91 0.59 -28.33
N ARG A 650 -14.86 0.80 -29.11
CA ARG A 650 -14.29 2.11 -29.41
C ARG A 650 -14.13 2.29 -30.91
N PHE A 651 -14.79 3.31 -31.43
CA PHE A 651 -14.72 3.73 -32.83
C PHE A 651 -13.92 5.05 -33.00
N ASP A 652 -13.11 5.40 -32.00
CA ASP A 652 -12.05 6.40 -32.07
C ASP A 652 -10.65 5.78 -32.23
N LEU A 653 -10.57 4.44 -32.38
CA LEU A 653 -9.35 3.70 -32.73
C LEU A 653 -9.25 3.57 -34.24
N VAL A 654 -8.03 3.71 -34.79
CA VAL A 654 -7.80 3.81 -36.25
C VAL A 654 -8.47 2.69 -37.04
N VAL A 655 -8.12 1.42 -36.80
CA VAL A 655 -8.68 0.29 -37.57
C VAL A 655 -10.19 0.23 -37.39
N ASN A 656 -10.69 0.41 -36.16
CA ASN A 656 -12.11 0.30 -35.87
C ASN A 656 -12.93 1.39 -36.57
N LEU A 657 -12.45 2.64 -36.53
CA LEU A 657 -13.06 3.77 -37.19
C LEU A 657 -13.07 3.59 -38.71
N LEU A 658 -11.93 3.21 -39.30
CA LEU A 658 -11.84 3.02 -40.75
C LEU A 658 -12.73 1.86 -41.21
N ALA A 659 -12.80 0.77 -40.45
CA ALA A 659 -13.71 -0.33 -40.73
C ALA A 659 -15.18 0.12 -40.65
N ALA A 660 -15.58 0.83 -39.60
CA ALA A 660 -16.94 1.33 -39.45
C ALA A 660 -17.35 2.27 -40.60
N LYS A 661 -16.47 3.22 -40.97
CA LYS A 661 -16.68 4.11 -42.12
C LYS A 661 -16.85 3.34 -43.42
N ALA A 662 -16.00 2.35 -43.65
CA ALA A 662 -16.07 1.50 -44.83
C ALA A 662 -17.42 0.75 -44.93
N ILE A 663 -17.92 0.23 -43.80
CA ILE A 663 -19.15 -0.56 -43.74
C ILE A 663 -20.40 0.33 -43.83
N ALA A 664 -20.43 1.41 -43.05
CA ALA A 664 -21.62 2.26 -42.88
C ALA A 664 -21.73 3.34 -43.96
N ASP A 665 -20.60 3.96 -44.33
CA ASP A 665 -20.57 5.14 -45.21
C ASP A 665 -20.15 4.78 -46.65
N GLY A 666 -19.47 3.64 -46.82
CA GLY A 666 -18.92 3.22 -48.13
C GLY A 666 -17.71 4.04 -48.58
N GLU A 667 -17.13 4.85 -47.70
CA GLU A 667 -15.95 5.66 -48.00
C GLU A 667 -14.97 5.71 -46.82
N ILE A 668 -13.68 5.74 -47.14
CA ILE A 668 -12.59 5.89 -46.17
C ILE A 668 -11.69 7.04 -46.64
N THR A 669 -11.29 7.87 -45.67
CA THR A 669 -10.25 8.89 -45.88
C THR A 669 -9.08 8.58 -44.97
N ILE A 670 -7.90 8.38 -45.56
CA ILE A 670 -6.65 8.17 -44.84
C ILE A 670 -5.90 9.49 -44.77
N PHE A 671 -5.62 9.93 -43.55
CA PHE A 671 -4.76 11.08 -43.28
C PHE A 671 -3.36 10.56 -42.93
N GLY A 672 -2.32 11.12 -43.56
CA GLY A 672 -0.94 10.72 -43.28
C GLY A 672 -0.63 9.26 -43.65
N GLY A 673 -1.03 8.82 -44.85
CA GLY A 673 -0.99 7.40 -45.25
C GLY A 673 0.36 6.68 -45.14
N ASP A 674 1.48 7.41 -45.17
CA ASP A 674 2.83 6.83 -45.08
C ASP A 674 3.30 6.57 -43.64
N GLN A 675 2.57 7.06 -42.62
CA GLN A 675 2.92 6.90 -41.22
C GLN A 675 2.80 5.44 -40.77
N TRP A 676 3.84 4.91 -40.12
CA TRP A 676 3.89 3.57 -39.57
C TRP A 676 3.54 3.53 -38.09
N ARG A 677 2.91 2.42 -37.68
CA ARG A 677 2.75 2.03 -36.28
C ARG A 677 2.41 0.55 -36.14
N PRO A 678 2.72 -0.05 -34.99
CA PRO A 678 2.27 -1.41 -34.70
C PRO A 678 0.79 -1.45 -34.33
N PHE A 679 0.12 -2.55 -34.65
CA PHE A 679 -1.28 -2.81 -34.30
C PHE A 679 -1.43 -4.10 -33.49
N LEU A 680 -2.34 -4.08 -32.50
CA LEU A 680 -2.59 -5.22 -31.61
C LEU A 680 -4.09 -5.40 -31.37
N HIS A 681 -4.57 -6.63 -31.50
CA HIS A 681 -5.96 -6.94 -31.19
C HIS A 681 -6.22 -6.87 -29.68
N VAL A 682 -7.37 -6.37 -29.26
CA VAL A 682 -7.72 -6.22 -27.83
C VAL A 682 -7.67 -7.54 -27.04
N GLU A 683 -8.17 -8.63 -27.64
CA GLU A 683 -8.08 -9.98 -27.08
C GLU A 683 -6.64 -10.43 -26.80
N ASP A 684 -5.72 -10.14 -27.72
CA ASP A 684 -4.30 -10.50 -27.58
C ASP A 684 -3.61 -9.60 -26.54
N GLY A 685 -3.99 -8.33 -26.44
CA GLY A 685 -3.51 -7.46 -25.37
C GLY A 685 -3.93 -7.94 -23.98
N ALA A 686 -5.19 -8.38 -23.83
CA ALA A 686 -5.66 -8.99 -22.59
C ALA A 686 -4.95 -10.31 -22.28
N GLU A 687 -4.65 -11.13 -23.29
CA GLU A 687 -3.86 -12.36 -23.13
C GLU A 687 -2.43 -12.05 -22.67
N ALA A 688 -1.77 -11.04 -23.24
CA ALA A 688 -0.42 -10.63 -22.82
C ALA A 688 -0.36 -10.24 -21.34
N ILE A 689 -1.39 -9.53 -20.84
CA ILE A 689 -1.51 -9.19 -19.41
C ILE A 689 -1.59 -10.46 -18.57
N ILE A 690 -2.43 -11.43 -18.96
CA ILE A 690 -2.59 -12.69 -18.25
C ILE A 690 -1.28 -13.47 -18.22
N ARG A 691 -0.53 -13.50 -19.32
CA ARG A 691 0.82 -14.10 -19.34
C ARG A 691 1.73 -13.47 -18.31
N CYS A 692 1.73 -12.15 -18.17
CA CYS A 692 2.53 -11.47 -17.14
C CYS A 692 2.11 -11.80 -15.70
N LEU A 693 0.85 -12.20 -15.47
CA LEU A 693 0.38 -12.69 -14.18
C LEU A 693 0.85 -14.14 -13.94
N GLU A 694 0.78 -14.99 -14.96
CA GLU A 694 1.01 -16.44 -14.84
C GLU A 694 2.49 -16.85 -14.84
N VAL A 695 3.38 -16.09 -15.50
CA VAL A 695 4.81 -16.46 -15.57
C VAL A 695 5.54 -16.25 -14.23
N PRO A 696 6.66 -16.97 -14.01
CA PRO A 696 7.55 -16.72 -12.89
C PRO A 696 7.95 -15.24 -12.79
N GLN A 697 7.93 -14.71 -11.57
CA GLN A 697 8.16 -13.29 -11.29
C GLN A 697 9.52 -12.80 -11.82
N GLU A 698 10.51 -13.67 -11.89
CA GLU A 698 11.88 -13.43 -12.34
C GLU A 698 11.94 -13.06 -13.83
N LEU A 699 10.93 -13.46 -14.61
CA LEU A 699 10.84 -13.12 -16.03
C LEU A 699 10.21 -11.75 -16.29
N VAL A 700 9.53 -11.17 -15.29
CA VAL A 700 8.78 -9.91 -15.45
C VAL A 700 9.21 -8.81 -14.48
N ARG A 701 10.06 -9.12 -13.50
CA ARG A 701 10.49 -8.17 -12.47
C ARG A 701 11.24 -6.99 -13.06
N GLY A 702 10.64 -5.81 -13.00
CA GLY A 702 11.24 -4.57 -13.48
C GLY A 702 11.42 -4.58 -15.00
N GLU A 703 10.67 -5.42 -15.72
CA GLU A 703 10.78 -5.56 -17.16
C GLU A 703 9.80 -4.65 -17.90
N ILE A 704 10.19 -4.26 -19.11
CA ILE A 704 9.34 -3.62 -20.11
C ILE A 704 9.20 -4.58 -21.28
N PHE A 705 8.00 -4.72 -21.84
CA PHE A 705 7.77 -5.46 -23.07
C PHE A 705 6.98 -4.64 -24.07
N ASN A 706 7.46 -4.58 -25.31
CA ASN A 706 6.63 -4.23 -26.45
C ASN A 706 5.65 -5.37 -26.71
N VAL A 707 4.37 -5.07 -26.85
CA VAL A 707 3.30 -6.08 -27.03
C VAL A 707 2.67 -5.92 -28.41
N GLY A 708 2.83 -6.96 -29.24
CA GLY A 708 2.48 -6.93 -30.66
C GLY A 708 3.17 -8.03 -31.44
N SER A 709 3.24 -7.86 -32.76
CA SER A 709 3.95 -8.74 -33.68
C SER A 709 4.75 -7.89 -34.66
N ASP A 710 5.95 -8.37 -35.03
CA ASP A 710 6.79 -7.72 -36.04
C ASP A 710 6.03 -7.57 -37.37
N ASP A 711 5.18 -8.56 -37.68
CA ASP A 711 4.33 -8.62 -38.88
C ASP A 711 3.16 -7.62 -38.84
N HIS A 712 2.88 -7.03 -37.68
CA HIS A 712 1.76 -6.09 -37.48
C HIS A 712 2.21 -4.63 -37.40
N ASN A 713 3.41 -4.32 -37.87
CA ASN A 713 3.78 -2.96 -38.22
C ASN A 713 3.15 -2.62 -39.57
N TYR A 714 2.19 -1.69 -39.60
CA TYR A 714 1.51 -1.26 -40.83
C TYR A 714 1.62 0.25 -40.99
N SER A 715 1.62 0.70 -42.25
CA SER A 715 1.30 2.10 -42.55
C SER A 715 -0.21 2.32 -42.50
N LEU A 716 -0.65 3.55 -42.22
CA LEU A 716 -2.07 3.90 -42.24
C LEU A 716 -2.71 3.66 -43.62
N GLY A 717 -1.97 3.93 -44.70
CA GLY A 717 -2.39 3.61 -46.07
C GLY A 717 -2.54 2.11 -46.30
N GLY A 718 -1.62 1.29 -45.76
CA GLY A 718 -1.70 -0.17 -45.82
C GLY A 718 -2.94 -0.72 -45.10
N ILE A 719 -3.30 -0.17 -43.94
CA ILE A 719 -4.54 -0.50 -43.24
C ILE A 719 -5.77 -0.14 -44.10
N GLY A 720 -5.79 1.05 -44.71
CA GLY A 720 -6.87 1.48 -45.59
C GLY A 720 -7.08 0.54 -46.78
N GLN A 721 -5.98 0.09 -47.41
CA GLN A 721 -6.01 -0.88 -48.50
C GLN A 721 -6.54 -2.24 -48.04
N LEU A 722 -6.05 -2.75 -46.91
CA LEU A 722 -6.50 -4.02 -46.33
C LEU A 722 -8.02 -4.00 -46.07
N ILE A 723 -8.55 -2.90 -45.53
CA ILE A 723 -9.98 -2.73 -45.28
C ILE A 723 -10.77 -2.66 -46.60
N ALA A 724 -10.25 -1.96 -47.62
CA ALA A 724 -10.90 -1.88 -48.93
C ALA A 724 -10.95 -3.22 -49.67
N GLU A 725 -9.95 -4.09 -49.48
CA GLU A 725 -9.98 -5.48 -49.98
C GLU A 725 -11.06 -6.32 -49.30
N LEU A 726 -11.27 -6.09 -48.01
CA LEU A 726 -12.28 -6.77 -47.18
C LEU A 726 -13.72 -6.36 -47.44
N ILE A 727 -13.92 -5.10 -47.84
CA ILE A 727 -15.22 -4.48 -48.00
C ILE A 727 -15.33 -3.97 -49.44
N PRO A 728 -15.84 -4.81 -50.36
CA PRO A 728 -15.92 -4.45 -51.77
C PRO A 728 -16.80 -3.21 -51.99
N GLY A 729 -16.33 -2.29 -52.84
CA GLY A 729 -17.08 -1.10 -53.26
C GLY A 729 -16.79 0.17 -52.46
N VAL A 730 -15.89 0.11 -51.48
CA VAL A 730 -15.49 1.26 -50.66
C VAL A 730 -14.62 2.23 -51.45
N GLN A 731 -14.93 3.53 -51.34
CA GLN A 731 -14.11 4.59 -51.91
C GLN A 731 -12.96 4.97 -50.97
N LEU A 732 -11.72 4.69 -51.38
CA LEU A 732 -10.53 5.04 -50.62
C LEU A 732 -9.93 6.36 -51.13
N SER A 733 -9.80 7.33 -50.23
CA SER A 733 -9.19 8.63 -50.50
C SER A 733 -8.01 8.92 -49.56
N TYR A 734 -7.03 9.68 -50.04
CA TYR A 734 -5.84 10.07 -49.27
C TYR A 734 -5.79 11.59 -49.15
N GLN A 735 -5.50 12.07 -47.94
CA GLN A 735 -5.27 13.49 -47.68
C GLN A 735 -3.90 13.68 -47.03
N SER A 736 -3.16 14.66 -47.55
CA SER A 736 -1.88 15.09 -46.97
C SER A 736 -2.13 15.87 -45.68
N GLN A 737 -1.55 15.43 -44.57
CA GLN A 737 -1.56 16.14 -43.29
C GLN A 737 -0.11 16.48 -42.91
N SER A 738 0.12 17.67 -42.35
CA SER A 738 1.44 18.08 -41.84
C SER A 738 1.84 17.18 -40.67
N SER A 739 2.98 16.48 -40.79
CA SER A 739 3.45 15.46 -39.85
C SER A 739 4.10 16.06 -38.60
N GLU A 740 3.32 16.24 -37.54
CA GLU A 740 3.82 16.32 -36.16
C GLU A 740 3.40 15.08 -35.34
N GLU A 741 2.81 14.07 -35.99
CA GLU A 741 2.30 12.85 -35.37
C GLU A 741 3.32 11.69 -35.42
N ALA A 742 3.21 10.76 -34.47
CA ALA A 742 4.17 9.68 -34.27
C ALA A 742 4.19 8.66 -35.44
N ASP A 743 5.38 8.47 -36.02
CA ASP A 743 5.70 7.51 -37.09
C ASP A 743 6.83 6.59 -36.62
N TYR A 744 6.53 5.32 -36.35
CA TYR A 744 7.50 4.40 -35.76
C TYR A 744 7.17 2.95 -36.08
N ARG A 745 8.21 2.11 -36.13
CA ARG A 745 8.09 0.64 -36.17
C ARG A 745 8.67 0.07 -34.89
N VAL A 746 8.14 -1.06 -34.44
CA VAL A 746 8.52 -1.67 -33.17
C VAL A 746 8.88 -3.13 -33.36
N SER A 747 9.95 -3.55 -32.69
CA SER A 747 10.31 -4.95 -32.53
C SER A 747 9.60 -5.56 -31.33
N PHE A 748 9.09 -6.78 -31.52
CA PHE A 748 8.40 -7.59 -30.53
C PHE A 748 9.20 -8.85 -30.16
N ASP A 749 10.50 -8.85 -30.47
CA ASP A 749 11.41 -9.97 -30.23
C ASP A 749 11.50 -10.37 -28.75
N LYS A 750 11.47 -9.39 -27.85
CA LYS A 750 11.65 -9.64 -26.42
C LYS A 750 10.47 -10.41 -25.83
N ILE A 751 9.24 -9.95 -26.08
CA ILE A 751 8.04 -10.61 -25.52
C ILE A 751 7.86 -12.03 -26.06
N ARG A 752 8.17 -12.24 -27.35
CA ARG A 752 8.17 -13.57 -27.98
C ARG A 752 9.16 -14.51 -27.31
N ARG A 753 10.38 -14.06 -27.05
CA ARG A 753 11.43 -14.92 -26.45
C ARG A 753 11.24 -15.16 -24.95
N VAL A 754 10.78 -14.15 -24.20
CA VAL A 754 10.72 -14.21 -22.74
C VAL A 754 9.40 -14.77 -22.23
N LEU A 755 8.28 -14.34 -22.82
CA LEU A 755 6.94 -14.74 -22.38
C LEU A 755 6.29 -15.79 -23.28
N ASN A 756 6.96 -16.19 -24.37
CA ASN A 756 6.41 -17.08 -25.39
C ASN A 756 5.04 -16.59 -25.91
N PHE A 757 4.94 -15.27 -26.10
CA PHE A 757 3.72 -14.61 -26.56
C PHE A 757 3.82 -14.31 -28.05
N THR A 758 2.76 -14.63 -28.78
CA THR A 758 2.58 -14.24 -30.18
C THR A 758 1.09 -13.95 -30.37
N PRO A 759 0.70 -12.78 -30.91
CA PRO A 759 -0.69 -12.47 -31.18
C PRO A 759 -1.35 -13.52 -32.06
N SER A 760 -2.61 -13.83 -31.75
CA SER A 760 -3.41 -14.84 -32.46
C SER A 760 -4.36 -14.24 -33.49
N ARG A 761 -4.60 -12.92 -33.43
CA ARG A 761 -5.53 -12.21 -34.31
C ARG A 761 -4.80 -11.27 -35.27
N SER A 762 -5.26 -11.27 -36.51
CA SER A 762 -4.84 -10.34 -37.54
C SER A 762 -5.77 -9.12 -37.61
N VAL A 763 -5.31 -8.04 -38.27
CA VAL A 763 -6.15 -6.87 -38.56
C VAL A 763 -7.41 -7.29 -39.33
N TRP A 764 -7.29 -8.30 -40.20
CA TRP A 764 -8.39 -8.86 -40.96
C TRP A 764 -9.50 -9.41 -40.05
N ASP A 765 -9.12 -10.17 -39.01
CA ASP A 765 -10.07 -10.72 -38.04
C ASP A 765 -10.85 -9.60 -37.33
N GLY A 766 -10.14 -8.57 -36.86
CA GLY A 766 -10.78 -7.44 -36.17
C GLY A 766 -11.75 -6.66 -37.06
N VAL A 767 -11.42 -6.46 -38.34
CA VAL A 767 -12.34 -5.81 -39.30
C VAL A 767 -13.58 -6.68 -39.54
N LEU A 768 -13.42 -8.00 -39.63
CA LEU A 768 -14.55 -8.93 -39.77
C LEU A 768 -15.46 -8.95 -38.53
N GLU A 769 -14.90 -8.87 -37.33
CA GLU A 769 -15.67 -8.74 -36.08
C GLU A 769 -16.55 -7.50 -36.08
N ILE A 770 -15.99 -6.36 -36.49
CA ILE A 770 -16.69 -5.08 -36.56
C ILE A 770 -17.78 -5.12 -37.63
N LYS A 771 -17.47 -5.69 -38.80
CA LYS A 771 -18.45 -5.93 -39.86
C LYS A 771 -19.64 -6.73 -39.34
N ALA A 772 -19.36 -7.86 -38.69
CA ALA A 772 -20.41 -8.70 -38.12
C ALA A 772 -21.24 -7.95 -37.06
N ALA A 773 -20.62 -7.11 -36.23
CA ALA A 773 -21.32 -6.34 -35.20
C ALA A 773 -22.27 -5.30 -35.80
N ILE A 774 -21.84 -4.57 -36.83
CA ILE A 774 -22.66 -3.56 -37.51
C ILE A 774 -23.79 -4.23 -38.29
N GLU A 775 -23.49 -5.28 -39.08
CA GLU A 775 -24.50 -5.99 -39.88
C GLU A 775 -25.58 -6.67 -39.02
N ARG A 776 -25.24 -7.09 -37.80
CA ARG A 776 -26.20 -7.68 -36.83
C ARG A 776 -26.94 -6.62 -36.00
N GLY A 777 -26.65 -5.33 -36.18
CA GLY A 777 -27.25 -4.25 -35.41
C GLY A 777 -26.80 -4.17 -33.96
N ALA A 778 -25.71 -4.84 -33.58
CA ALA A 778 -25.10 -4.69 -32.25
C ALA A 778 -24.44 -3.30 -32.09
N VAL A 779 -24.03 -2.70 -33.21
CA VAL A 779 -23.63 -1.29 -33.33
C VAL A 779 -24.53 -0.65 -34.36
N SER A 780 -25.50 0.15 -33.92
CA SER A 780 -26.47 0.83 -34.79
C SER A 780 -25.93 2.13 -35.38
N ASP A 781 -25.23 2.92 -34.57
CA ASP A 781 -24.59 4.17 -34.98
C ASP A 781 -23.21 4.28 -34.31
N TYR A 782 -22.16 4.12 -35.11
CA TYR A 782 -20.78 4.17 -34.61
C TYR A 782 -20.33 5.59 -34.23
N HIS A 783 -21.09 6.64 -34.58
CA HIS A 783 -20.79 8.02 -34.24
C HIS A 783 -21.19 8.43 -32.82
N GLU A 784 -22.00 7.61 -32.15
CA GLU A 784 -22.47 7.86 -30.79
C GLU A 784 -21.30 8.18 -29.84
N SER A 785 -21.51 9.14 -28.94
CA SER A 785 -20.46 9.63 -28.04
C SER A 785 -19.87 8.55 -27.14
N ARG A 786 -20.66 7.52 -26.78
CA ARG A 786 -20.20 6.38 -25.96
C ARG A 786 -19.05 5.58 -26.59
N TYR A 787 -18.89 5.64 -27.91
CA TYR A 787 -17.85 4.92 -28.64
C TYR A 787 -16.56 5.74 -28.87
N SER A 788 -16.49 6.96 -28.33
CA SER A 788 -15.31 7.81 -28.43
C SER A 788 -14.98 8.43 -27.08
N ASN A 789 -13.76 8.20 -26.59
CA ASN A 789 -13.32 8.79 -25.32
C ASN A 789 -13.37 10.32 -25.38
N TYR A 790 -12.88 10.91 -26.47
CA TYR A 790 -12.89 12.35 -26.69
C TYR A 790 -14.32 12.91 -26.68
N LYS A 791 -15.24 12.33 -27.45
CA LYS A 791 -16.63 12.84 -27.51
C LYS A 791 -17.33 12.69 -26.15
N ALA A 792 -17.15 11.58 -25.44
CA ALA A 792 -17.74 11.37 -24.13
C ALA A 792 -17.26 12.38 -23.07
N LEU A 793 -15.99 12.78 -23.13
CA LEU A 793 -15.43 13.84 -22.28
C LEU A 793 -15.91 15.24 -22.70
N ALA A 794 -15.83 15.55 -23.99
CA ALA A 794 -16.20 16.86 -24.54
C ALA A 794 -17.69 17.19 -24.36
N THR A 795 -18.56 16.17 -24.34
CA THR A 795 -20.01 16.34 -24.13
C THR A 795 -20.41 16.43 -22.65
N GLY A 796 -19.47 16.33 -21.71
CA GLY A 796 -19.70 16.54 -20.28
C GLY A 796 -20.11 15.29 -19.50
N ASN A 797 -20.64 14.25 -20.14
CA ASN A 797 -21.12 13.02 -19.49
C ASN A 797 -20.06 12.37 -18.58
N ALA A 798 -18.82 12.24 -19.07
CA ALA A 798 -17.73 11.68 -18.27
C ALA A 798 -17.25 12.61 -17.14
N GLY A 799 -17.34 13.94 -17.35
CA GLY A 799 -17.01 14.94 -16.33
C GLY A 799 -18.09 15.08 -15.26
N GLU A 800 -19.34 14.72 -15.54
CA GLU A 800 -20.42 14.64 -14.54
C GLU A 800 -20.24 13.44 -13.60
N SER A 801 -19.83 12.28 -14.11
CA SER A 801 -19.52 11.12 -13.25
C SER A 801 -18.40 11.43 -12.26
N LEU A 802 -17.31 12.06 -12.70
CA LEU A 802 -16.22 12.49 -11.82
C LEU A 802 -16.70 13.53 -10.79
N ARG A 803 -17.46 14.54 -11.21
CA ARG A 803 -18.01 15.56 -10.29
C ARG A 803 -19.01 14.98 -9.28
N ARG A 804 -19.79 13.96 -9.66
CA ARG A 804 -20.69 13.25 -8.76
C ARG A 804 -19.92 12.50 -7.68
N LEU A 805 -18.82 11.84 -8.05
CA LEU A 805 -17.95 11.12 -7.11
C LEU A 805 -17.17 12.08 -6.21
N ASP A 806 -16.74 13.24 -6.74
CA ASP A 806 -16.13 14.31 -5.94
C ASP A 806 -17.13 14.85 -4.87
N GLY A 807 -18.42 14.98 -5.22
CA GLY A 807 -19.48 15.47 -4.34
C GLY A 807 -19.99 14.47 -3.28
N GLN A 808 -19.71 13.17 -3.42
CA GLN A 808 -20.05 12.16 -2.40
C GLN A 808 -19.00 12.06 -1.27
N SER A 809 -17.92 12.85 -1.34
CA SER A 809 -16.92 12.96 -0.27
C SER A 809 -17.30 13.93 0.86
N SER A 810 -18.46 14.60 0.76
CA SER A 810 -19.06 15.39 1.85
C SER A 810 -20.29 14.68 2.41
N ILE A 811 -20.19 14.10 3.61
CA ILE A 811 -21.35 13.58 4.34
C ILE A 811 -22.04 14.75 5.06
N ASP A 812 -23.11 15.25 4.45
CA ASP A 812 -24.27 15.79 5.16
C ASP A 812 -25.32 14.66 5.22
N ASP A 813 -25.63 14.17 6.42
CA ASP A 813 -26.89 13.51 6.75
C ASP A 813 -27.24 13.90 8.19
N VAL A 814 -27.81 15.10 8.33
CA VAL A 814 -28.66 15.46 9.47
C VAL A 814 -30.06 15.60 8.91
N GLU A 815 -30.90 14.59 9.15
CA GLU A 815 -32.35 14.75 9.05
C GLU A 815 -32.79 15.79 10.08
N THR A 816 -33.04 17.02 9.62
CA THR A 816 -33.79 18.02 10.39
C THR A 816 -35.28 17.83 10.16
N ILE A 817 -35.96 17.55 11.26
CA ILE A 817 -37.41 17.60 11.46
C ILE A 817 -37.93 18.97 10.96
N GLU A 818 -38.97 18.91 10.12
CA GLU A 818 -39.76 20.05 9.66
C GLU A 818 -40.35 20.82 10.85
N ASP A 819 -40.23 22.15 10.83
CA ASP A 819 -41.16 23.02 11.54
C ASP A 819 -41.41 24.31 10.74
N ASP A 820 -42.69 24.61 10.58
CA ASP A 820 -43.30 25.68 9.80
C ASP A 820 -42.92 27.09 10.28
N ALA A 821 -42.71 28.02 9.34
CA ALA A 821 -43.26 29.40 9.39
C ALA A 821 -42.88 30.25 8.16
N GLU A 822 -43.89 30.48 7.32
CA GLU A 822 -44.25 31.73 6.63
C GLU A 822 -43.16 32.71 6.10
N SER A 823 -43.05 32.76 4.76
CA SER A 823 -42.64 33.97 4.02
C SER A 823 -43.77 35.03 4.00
N PRO A 824 -43.49 36.34 3.82
CA PRO A 824 -43.47 36.84 2.44
C PRO A 824 -42.55 38.05 2.10
N SER A 825 -42.06 37.98 0.86
CA SER A 825 -42.05 39.01 -0.21
C SER A 825 -41.01 40.16 -0.31
N ILE A 826 -40.17 40.05 -1.35
CA ILE A 826 -39.92 40.93 -2.53
C ILE A 826 -39.70 42.45 -2.29
N VAL A 827 -38.57 43.02 -2.77
CA VAL A 827 -38.44 44.01 -3.89
C VAL A 827 -36.95 44.47 -4.06
N GLN A 828 -36.61 44.66 -5.35
CA GLN A 828 -35.39 45.12 -6.04
C GLN A 828 -34.65 46.36 -5.50
N SER A 829 -33.32 46.46 -5.70
CA SER A 829 -32.65 47.29 -6.74
C SER A 829 -31.17 47.64 -6.43
N ASP A 830 -30.32 47.47 -7.44
CA ASP A 830 -29.09 48.19 -7.83
C ASP A 830 -28.23 48.99 -6.82
N GLY A 831 -26.90 48.78 -6.88
CA GLY A 831 -25.93 49.83 -6.54
C GLY A 831 -24.59 49.34 -5.98
N ILE A 832 -23.55 49.34 -6.82
CA ILE A 832 -22.13 49.23 -6.46
C ILE A 832 -21.68 50.45 -5.61
N LEU A 833 -20.84 50.24 -4.57
CA LEU A 833 -19.64 51.03 -4.17
C LEU A 833 -19.09 50.53 -2.77
N PRO A 834 -17.83 50.87 -2.37
CA PRO A 834 -16.86 49.92 -1.81
C PRO A 834 -16.67 49.94 -0.28
N ALA A 835 -15.79 49.06 0.19
CA ALA A 835 -15.44 48.71 1.58
C ALA A 835 -15.03 49.89 2.49
N PRO A 836 -15.31 49.82 3.82
CA PRO A 836 -14.84 50.80 4.79
C PRO A 836 -13.55 50.38 5.52
N GLU A 837 -12.71 51.39 5.75
CA GLU A 837 -11.49 51.40 6.56
C GLU A 837 -11.79 51.20 8.06
N LEU A 838 -10.85 50.59 8.79
CA LEU A 838 -10.88 50.44 10.24
C LEU A 838 -9.92 51.45 10.89
N ASP A 839 -10.47 52.22 11.83
CA ASP A 839 -9.82 53.24 12.66
C ASP A 839 -8.68 52.70 13.52
N THR A 840 -7.60 53.49 13.61
CA THR A 840 -6.54 53.38 14.62
C THR A 840 -6.57 54.64 15.51
N PRO A 841 -6.47 54.54 16.85
CA PRO A 841 -6.28 55.71 17.70
C PRO A 841 -4.79 56.00 17.93
N ALA A 842 -4.43 57.26 17.72
CA ALA A 842 -3.12 57.85 17.98
C ALA A 842 -2.87 58.08 19.48
N LEU A 843 -1.60 57.92 19.89
CA LEU A 843 -1.05 58.47 21.13
C LEU A 843 0.27 59.19 20.79
N ASP A 844 0.24 60.52 20.88
CA ASP A 844 1.40 61.42 20.87
C ASP A 844 1.73 61.84 22.30
N GLY A 845 3.03 61.85 22.66
CA GLY A 845 3.54 62.57 23.84
C GLY A 845 4.85 62.00 24.42
N PRO A 846 5.96 62.78 24.54
CA PRO A 846 7.33 62.24 24.56
C PRO A 846 8.01 62.28 25.94
N VAL A 847 8.87 61.31 26.28
CA VAL A 847 9.91 61.48 27.32
C VAL A 847 11.20 60.70 27.01
N VAL A 848 12.21 61.45 26.60
CA VAL A 848 13.62 61.49 27.04
C VAL A 848 14.42 60.17 27.20
N VAL A 849 15.51 60.14 26.42
CA VAL A 849 16.65 59.21 26.44
C VAL A 849 17.62 59.64 27.54
N ASP A 850 18.06 58.70 28.37
CA ASP A 850 19.21 58.92 29.28
C ASP A 850 20.30 57.88 28.97
N GLU A 851 21.45 58.38 28.55
CA GLU A 851 22.70 57.65 28.38
C GLU A 851 23.45 57.66 29.73
N MET A 852 23.82 56.49 30.27
CA MET A 852 25.01 56.39 31.12
C MET A 852 25.74 55.04 30.97
N ALA A 853 26.87 55.13 30.26
CA ALA A 853 28.22 54.60 30.53
C ALA A 853 28.44 53.27 31.32
N VAL A 854 29.10 52.35 30.61
CA VAL A 854 30.41 51.71 30.91
C VAL A 854 30.84 51.56 32.38
N GLY A 855 31.10 50.31 32.78
CA GLY A 855 31.96 49.94 33.90
C GLY A 855 32.39 48.47 33.84
N GLN A 856 33.69 48.23 33.79
CA GLN A 856 34.38 46.92 33.86
C GLN A 856 34.30 46.31 35.26
N GLU A 857 34.12 44.98 35.36
CA GLU A 857 35.08 43.99 35.91
C GLU A 857 34.59 42.56 35.63
#